data_AF-A0A1B7MJU7-F1
#
_entry.id   AF-A0A1B7MJU7-F1
#
_cell.length_a   1.000
_cell.length_b   1.000
_cell.length_c   1.000
_cell.angle_alpha   90.00
_cell.angle_beta   90.00
_cell.angle_gamma   90.00
#
_symmetry.space_group_name_H-M   'P 1'
#
loop_
_entity.id
_entity.type
_entity.pdbx_description
1 polymer ?
#
loop_
_entity_poly.entity_id
_entity_poly.type
_entity_poly.pdbx_seq_one_letter_code
_entity_poly.pdbx_strand_id
1 'polypeptide(L)'
;MAHPSLLSVVHDVLEQSVPVQPTEPAHPLSIAYSTVTAQLGAILNTTHHLNHTLNQLNDLPLGENATKLVALMKEHTALTSSINQSTSASMSLSSLVRGGNRAIYPDTSPPNPAKIAEWGRNLGMEAFVDGSTTVLAGKVLVLDIDLNDHVAVKTSFANSNNNTGNTSAAPELDAFLVREVTRWIHAAKCASGIDMISGHSKEDPAIEAARRSREIQQHFRYLMMLDALAVAENEKGLRWFMEPIVVADHIRKQVATLPQTQTLDKLLTQHALPLPFLVTPSLSFLVWLSPRAYLQILRSSSPSKQSSLWNIDIPIAHLKTSLQDIPEDATIAMLKLVPSTEVAPPKINSSDASGDHLLLTAPSHMWVLDFTAQSPKNGVVMSQNRMRVIQEIVESHGIDLNSGMGSMSNMESMSSLGSMNLGEFGVPSQLNGGGGGAVTSWFDLLLNKISSAEYYSATYKSPSGIHPPLHLRLLAPQEPGFLLQRVPVRSVNQALRVLEVVREQCWLNESLSILQWSPEHEQQPHQRQSNVAQGMQSEDAVSSDLLASVLAGTVTPQSIPVNVYLPSNVLPPLSQTVDPFTSQHSGIGVAPPASAGSSSGASLFGPGDLEMDMEIPGLSMSMGGSVDMDLGMDLTTPADPMRQRRGQGTCPPPVIVLSSPRPVRGSGLIEIRITLAGGHGNAVGENAVHVEASPGVEISYMPDVVRRGGVWGLPGRVWNKV
;
A
#
# COMPACT_ATOMS: atom_id res chain seq x y z
N MET A 1 -7.89 28.75 -43.49
CA MET A 1 -7.59 28.30 -42.11
C MET A 1 -8.84 28.56 -41.29
N ALA A 2 -9.58 27.52 -40.92
CA ALA A 2 -10.84 27.65 -40.19
C ALA A 2 -10.53 27.92 -38.71
N HIS A 3 -11.06 29.01 -38.15
CA HIS A 3 -10.93 29.30 -36.73
C HIS A 3 -11.87 28.37 -35.94
N PRO A 4 -11.42 27.82 -34.80
CA PRO A 4 -12.26 26.94 -33.99
C PRO A 4 -13.46 27.74 -33.44
N SER A 5 -14.66 27.21 -33.62
CA SER A 5 -15.88 27.76 -33.05
C SER A 5 -15.83 27.74 -31.52
N LEU A 6 -16.49 28.66 -30.82
CA LEU A 6 -16.54 28.63 -29.34
C LEU A 6 -17.07 27.30 -28.82
N LEU A 7 -18.00 26.67 -29.56
CA LEU A 7 -18.55 25.36 -29.23
C LEU A 7 -17.52 24.24 -29.39
N SER A 8 -16.62 24.30 -30.38
CA SER A 8 -15.51 23.34 -30.50
C SER A 8 -14.41 23.57 -29.46
N VAL A 9 -14.14 24.82 -29.05
CA VAL A 9 -13.18 25.10 -27.97
C VAL A 9 -13.73 24.67 -26.61
N VAL A 10 -15.02 24.90 -26.35
CA VAL A 10 -15.71 24.41 -25.14
C VAL A 10 -15.79 22.88 -25.14
N HIS A 11 -16.00 22.26 -26.31
CA HIS A 11 -16.03 20.80 -26.44
C HIS A 11 -14.64 20.17 -26.30
N ASP A 12 -13.58 20.76 -26.88
CA ASP A 12 -12.19 20.35 -26.66
C ASP A 12 -11.81 20.48 -25.18
N VAL A 13 -12.31 21.50 -24.48
CA VAL A 13 -12.13 21.65 -23.03
C VAL A 13 -12.90 20.58 -22.25
N LEU A 14 -14.10 20.20 -22.70
CA LEU A 14 -14.92 19.12 -22.10
C LEU A 14 -14.37 17.71 -22.39
N GLU A 15 -13.73 17.47 -23.54
CA GLU A 15 -13.14 16.19 -23.92
C GLU A 15 -11.70 16.01 -23.40
N GLN A 16 -10.89 17.09 -23.39
CA GLN A 16 -9.56 17.07 -22.77
C GLN A 16 -9.63 17.20 -21.25
N SER A 17 -10.75 17.67 -20.70
CA SER A 17 -11.11 17.32 -19.34
C SER A 17 -11.52 15.85 -19.29
N VAL A 18 -10.56 14.97 -18.99
CA VAL A 18 -10.85 13.83 -18.08
C VAL A 18 -11.74 14.40 -16.98
N PRO A 19 -12.90 13.81 -16.61
CA PRO A 19 -13.94 14.50 -15.86
C PRO A 19 -13.37 15.06 -14.55
N VAL A 20 -12.94 16.33 -14.59
CA VAL A 20 -12.63 17.11 -13.41
C VAL A 20 -14.00 17.50 -12.93
N GLN A 21 -14.50 16.74 -11.95
CA GLN A 21 -15.64 17.17 -11.14
C GLN A 21 -15.40 18.64 -10.75
N PRO A 22 -16.40 19.53 -10.88
CA PRO A 22 -16.26 20.96 -10.63
C PRO A 22 -16.08 21.32 -9.14
N THR A 23 -15.47 20.44 -8.33
CA THR A 23 -15.27 20.63 -6.89
C THR A 23 -13.80 20.80 -6.49
N GLU A 24 -12.83 20.71 -7.40
CA GLU A 24 -11.41 20.94 -7.09
C GLU A 24 -10.85 22.22 -7.74
N PRO A 25 -10.35 23.20 -6.95
CA PRO A 25 -9.68 24.37 -7.48
C PRO A 25 -8.29 24.00 -8.04
N ALA A 26 -8.03 24.31 -9.32
CA ALA A 26 -6.75 24.07 -9.98
C ALA A 26 -5.61 24.89 -9.33
N HIS A 27 -4.61 24.20 -8.77
CA HIS A 27 -3.48 24.79 -8.02
C HIS A 27 -2.39 25.37 -8.95
N PRO A 28 -1.80 26.55 -8.67
CA PRO A 28 -0.84 27.28 -9.53
C PRO A 28 0.49 26.58 -9.89
N LEU A 29 0.73 25.38 -9.36
CA LEU A 29 1.95 24.58 -9.59
C LEU A 29 1.66 23.21 -10.24
N SER A 30 0.40 22.92 -10.58
CA SER A 30 0.06 21.71 -11.32
C SER A 30 0.44 21.85 -12.80
N ILE A 31 0.88 20.77 -13.44
CA ILE A 31 1.03 20.71 -14.91
C ILE A 31 -0.32 21.06 -15.55
N ALA A 32 -1.42 20.62 -14.95
CA ALA A 32 -2.78 20.96 -15.35
C ALA A 32 -3.10 22.45 -15.14
N TYR A 33 -2.43 23.21 -14.27
CA TYR A 33 -2.66 24.65 -14.16
C TYR A 33 -2.13 25.41 -15.37
N SER A 34 -0.98 25.02 -15.93
CA SER A 34 -0.51 25.62 -17.18
C SER A 34 -1.46 25.30 -18.34
N THR A 35 -2.02 24.09 -18.36
CA THR A 35 -2.99 23.66 -19.36
C THR A 35 -4.35 24.34 -19.16
N VAL A 36 -4.83 24.43 -17.91
CA VAL A 36 -6.09 25.07 -17.53
C VAL A 36 -6.02 26.58 -17.68
N THR A 37 -4.89 27.23 -17.39
CA THR A 37 -4.69 28.66 -17.67
C THR A 37 -4.54 28.95 -19.15
N ALA A 38 -3.86 28.08 -19.92
CA ALA A 38 -3.84 28.18 -21.37
C ALA A 38 -5.24 27.96 -21.98
N GLN A 39 -6.02 27.02 -21.43
CA GLN A 39 -7.40 26.74 -21.83
C GLN A 39 -8.35 27.88 -21.43
N LEU A 40 -8.27 28.40 -20.20
CA LEU A 40 -8.99 29.60 -19.76
C LEU A 40 -8.60 30.81 -20.60
N GLY A 41 -7.32 30.96 -20.93
CA GLY A 41 -6.82 31.97 -21.86
C GLY A 41 -7.42 31.81 -23.26
N ALA A 42 -7.54 30.58 -23.77
CA ALA A 42 -8.19 30.29 -25.03
C ALA A 42 -9.71 30.59 -24.98
N ILE A 43 -10.39 30.27 -23.88
CA ILE A 43 -11.80 30.61 -23.65
C ILE A 43 -11.99 32.13 -23.58
N LEU A 44 -11.13 32.85 -22.84
CA LEU A 44 -11.18 34.31 -22.74
C LEU A 44 -10.92 34.96 -24.10
N ASN A 45 -9.92 34.51 -24.84
CA ASN A 45 -9.61 35.04 -26.17
C ASN A 45 -10.73 34.76 -27.18
N THR A 46 -11.31 33.55 -27.15
CA THR A 46 -12.45 33.22 -28.02
C THR A 46 -13.70 33.99 -27.64
N THR A 47 -13.95 34.21 -26.34
CA THR A 47 -15.07 35.03 -25.84
C THR A 47 -14.87 36.50 -26.23
N HIS A 48 -13.66 37.03 -26.13
CA HIS A 48 -13.34 38.40 -26.55
C HIS A 48 -13.48 38.55 -28.06
N HIS A 49 -13.07 37.55 -28.84
CA HIS A 49 -13.27 37.53 -30.28
C HIS A 49 -14.77 37.48 -30.62
N LEU A 50 -15.55 36.65 -29.91
CA LEU A 50 -17.00 36.57 -30.10
C LEU A 50 -17.68 37.90 -29.75
N ASN A 51 -17.30 38.51 -28.64
CA ASN A 51 -17.81 39.83 -28.24
C ASN A 51 -17.45 40.90 -29.27
N HIS A 52 -16.23 40.88 -29.79
CA HIS A 52 -15.83 41.77 -30.89
C HIS A 52 -16.66 41.53 -32.16
N THR A 53 -16.86 40.27 -32.57
CA THR A 53 -17.71 39.97 -33.73
C THR A 53 -19.18 40.31 -33.50
N LEU A 54 -19.69 40.16 -32.27
CA LEU A 54 -21.05 40.55 -31.89
C LEU A 54 -21.20 42.06 -31.90
N ASN A 55 -20.20 42.82 -31.43
CA ASN A 55 -20.20 44.27 -31.53
C ASN A 55 -20.12 44.73 -32.99
N GLN A 56 -19.30 44.08 -33.82
CA GLN A 56 -19.29 44.32 -35.27
C GLN A 56 -20.64 44.00 -35.93
N LEU A 57 -21.31 42.93 -35.50
CA LEU A 57 -22.66 42.58 -35.95
C LEU A 57 -23.72 43.54 -35.45
N ASN A 58 -23.53 44.15 -34.28
CA ASN A 58 -24.40 45.17 -33.71
C ASN A 58 -24.26 46.53 -34.44
N ASP A 59 -23.08 46.79 -35.01
CA ASP A 59 -22.81 47.97 -35.85
C ASP A 59 -23.32 47.80 -37.31
N LEU A 60 -23.78 46.61 -37.70
CA LEU A 60 -24.38 46.40 -39.02
C LEU A 60 -25.80 47.02 -39.07
N PRO A 61 -26.12 47.83 -40.11
CA PRO A 61 -27.44 48.43 -40.24
C PRO A 61 -28.50 47.32 -40.42
N LEU A 62 -29.41 47.23 -39.45
CA LEU A 62 -30.53 46.28 -39.39
C LEU A 62 -31.50 46.49 -40.56
N GLY A 63 -31.24 45.82 -41.68
CA GLY A 63 -32.19 45.62 -42.78
C GLY A 63 -32.75 44.20 -42.83
N GLU A 64 -33.70 43.94 -43.73
CA GLU A 64 -34.40 42.64 -43.91
C GLU A 64 -33.45 41.42 -44.10
N ASN A 65 -32.19 41.64 -44.44
CA ASN A 65 -31.16 40.60 -44.58
C ASN A 65 -30.64 40.06 -43.24
N ALA A 66 -30.88 40.75 -42.12
CA ALA A 66 -30.43 40.33 -40.79
C ALA A 66 -31.15 39.06 -40.30
N THR A 67 -32.44 38.90 -40.63
CA THR A 67 -33.21 37.70 -40.21
C THR A 67 -32.77 36.44 -40.95
N LYS A 68 -32.43 36.55 -42.24
CA LYS A 68 -31.85 35.46 -43.03
C LYS A 68 -30.47 35.07 -42.53
N LEU A 69 -29.62 36.04 -42.19
CA LEU A 69 -28.31 35.78 -41.60
C LEU A 69 -28.44 35.04 -40.27
N VAL A 70 -29.34 35.48 -39.38
CA VAL A 70 -29.61 34.80 -38.10
C VAL A 70 -30.14 33.38 -38.31
N ALA A 71 -31.00 33.14 -39.30
CA ALA A 71 -31.48 31.80 -39.63
C ALA A 71 -30.34 30.88 -40.11
N LEU A 72 -29.46 31.39 -40.98
CA LEU A 72 -28.30 30.66 -41.50
C LEU A 72 -27.27 30.39 -40.39
N MET A 73 -27.06 31.34 -39.47
CA MET A 73 -26.21 31.15 -38.29
C MET A 73 -26.79 30.08 -37.34
N LYS A 74 -28.11 30.05 -37.14
CA LYS A 74 -28.79 29.01 -36.35
C LYS A 74 -28.61 27.63 -36.99
N GLU A 75 -28.77 27.53 -38.30
CA GLU A 75 -28.56 26.29 -39.06
C GLU A 75 -27.11 25.81 -38.98
N HIS A 76 -26.14 26.70 -39.20
CA HIS A 76 -24.73 26.39 -39.07
C HIS A 76 -24.35 25.95 -37.64
N THR A 77 -24.94 26.58 -36.63
CA THR A 77 -24.74 26.19 -35.21
C THR A 77 -25.31 24.80 -34.93
N ALA A 78 -26.51 24.50 -35.44
CA ALA A 78 -27.11 23.18 -35.31
C ALA A 78 -26.24 22.08 -35.95
N LEU A 79 -25.76 22.30 -37.17
CA LEU A 79 -24.87 21.37 -37.87
C LEU A 79 -23.55 21.16 -37.11
N THR A 80 -22.93 22.24 -36.63
CA THR A 80 -21.65 22.16 -35.88
C THR A 80 -21.83 21.39 -34.57
N SER A 81 -22.94 21.61 -33.85
CA SER A 81 -23.23 20.88 -32.61
C SER A 81 -23.42 19.38 -32.83
N SER A 82 -24.08 18.99 -33.92
CA SER A 82 -24.30 17.58 -34.31
C SER A 82 -22.98 16.87 -34.64
N ILE A 83 -22.08 17.54 -35.37
CA ILE A 83 -20.76 17.00 -35.70
C ILE A 83 -19.94 16.78 -34.43
N ASN A 84 -19.89 17.77 -33.53
CA ASN A 84 -19.13 17.66 -32.28
C ASN A 84 -19.66 16.54 -31.38
N GLN A 85 -20.98 16.38 -31.28
CA GLN A 85 -21.61 15.30 -30.52
C GLN A 85 -21.26 13.90 -31.08
N SER A 86 -21.18 13.77 -32.41
CA SER A 86 -20.77 12.52 -33.07
C SER A 86 -19.30 12.16 -32.83
N THR A 87 -18.40 13.16 -32.86
CA THR A 87 -16.98 12.95 -32.50
C THR A 87 -16.82 12.54 -31.04
N SER A 88 -17.56 13.17 -30.12
CA SER A 88 -17.64 12.81 -28.69
C SER A 88 -18.02 11.36 -28.46
N ALA A 89 -19.11 10.92 -29.11
CA ALA A 89 -19.57 9.54 -29.04
C ALA A 89 -18.48 8.57 -29.52
N SER A 90 -17.80 8.90 -30.62
CA SER A 90 -16.74 8.08 -31.20
C SER A 90 -15.50 7.99 -30.29
N MET A 91 -15.09 9.08 -29.64
CA MET A 91 -13.97 9.09 -28.69
C MET A 91 -14.28 8.27 -27.43
N SER A 92 -15.50 8.39 -26.89
CA SER A 92 -15.94 7.61 -25.73
C SER A 92 -15.98 6.09 -26.01
N LEU A 93 -16.37 5.71 -27.22
CA LEU A 93 -16.39 4.31 -27.65
C LEU A 93 -14.96 3.78 -27.84
N SER A 94 -14.06 4.62 -28.36
CA SER A 94 -12.62 4.31 -28.49
C SER A 94 -11.91 4.17 -27.14
N SER A 95 -12.26 4.99 -26.14
CA SER A 95 -11.67 4.92 -24.80
C SER A 95 -12.13 3.68 -24.03
N LEU A 96 -13.40 3.29 -24.16
CA LEU A 96 -13.93 2.02 -23.63
C LEU A 96 -13.24 0.78 -24.24
N VAL A 97 -12.84 0.85 -25.52
CA VAL A 97 -12.09 -0.22 -26.19
C VAL A 97 -10.61 -0.25 -25.78
N ARG A 98 -10.06 0.87 -25.28
CA ARG A 98 -8.64 1.00 -24.91
C ARG A 98 -8.38 0.74 -23.41
N GLY A 99 -9.38 0.93 -22.55
CA GLY A 99 -9.27 0.69 -21.10
C GLY A 99 -9.54 -0.77 -20.70
N GLY A 100 -8.48 -1.50 -20.33
CA GLY A 100 -8.53 -2.68 -19.42
C GLY A 100 -9.18 -3.97 -19.93
N ASN A 101 -10.34 -3.91 -20.58
CA ASN A 101 -11.11 -5.06 -21.06
C ASN A 101 -11.10 -5.11 -22.60
N ARG A 102 -9.92 -5.09 -23.22
CA ARG A 102 -9.80 -5.52 -24.61
C ARG A 102 -10.32 -6.96 -24.66
N ALA A 103 -11.45 -7.18 -25.35
CA ALA A 103 -11.98 -8.51 -25.64
C ALA A 103 -10.80 -9.41 -26.05
N ILE A 104 -10.51 -10.39 -25.19
CA ILE A 104 -9.44 -11.35 -25.44
C ILE A 104 -10.02 -12.30 -26.47
N TYR A 105 -9.61 -12.15 -27.72
CA TYR A 105 -10.01 -13.08 -28.77
C TYR A 105 -9.39 -14.44 -28.49
N PRO A 106 -10.18 -15.52 -28.51
CA PRO A 106 -9.69 -16.87 -28.26
C PRO A 106 -8.62 -17.24 -29.28
N ASP A 107 -7.52 -17.81 -28.81
CA ASP A 107 -6.42 -18.29 -29.64
C ASP A 107 -6.51 -19.81 -29.76
N THR A 108 -6.96 -20.30 -30.92
CA THR A 108 -7.09 -21.74 -31.21
C THR A 108 -5.93 -22.27 -32.06
N SER A 109 -4.97 -21.42 -32.41
CA SER A 109 -3.85 -21.83 -33.26
C SER A 109 -2.87 -22.73 -32.50
N PRO A 110 -2.32 -23.77 -33.14
CA PRO A 110 -1.34 -24.63 -32.50
C PRO A 110 -0.06 -23.85 -32.16
N PRO A 111 0.70 -24.27 -31.14
CA PRO A 111 1.95 -23.62 -30.78
C PRO A 111 2.93 -23.73 -31.96
N ASN A 112 3.35 -22.58 -32.50
CA ASN A 112 4.24 -22.50 -33.66
C ASN A 112 5.41 -21.53 -33.37
N PRO A 113 6.68 -21.93 -33.61
CA PRO A 113 7.85 -21.04 -33.45
C PRO A 113 7.74 -19.75 -34.26
N ALA A 114 7.12 -19.79 -35.44
CA ALA A 114 6.90 -18.62 -36.28
C ALA A 114 6.04 -17.54 -35.60
N LYS A 115 5.15 -17.94 -34.68
CA LYS A 115 4.28 -17.02 -33.94
C LYS A 115 5.05 -16.25 -32.89
N ILE A 116 5.95 -16.92 -32.16
CA ILE A 116 6.86 -16.27 -31.21
C ILE A 116 7.79 -15.30 -31.97
N ALA A 117 8.28 -15.70 -33.14
CA ALA A 117 9.08 -14.84 -34.01
C ALA A 117 8.33 -13.59 -34.47
N GLU A 118 7.04 -13.72 -34.78
CA GLU A 118 6.18 -12.58 -35.13
C GLU A 118 6.02 -11.61 -33.94
N TRP A 119 5.81 -12.13 -32.73
CA TRP A 119 5.71 -11.29 -31.53
C TRP A 119 6.99 -10.49 -31.29
N GLY A 120 8.15 -11.13 -31.42
CA GLY A 120 9.45 -10.46 -31.34
C GLY A 120 9.60 -9.38 -32.41
N ARG A 121 9.30 -9.69 -33.67
CA ARG A 121 9.37 -8.73 -34.80
C ARG A 121 8.47 -7.52 -34.59
N ASN A 122 7.26 -7.72 -34.08
CA ASN A 122 6.31 -6.63 -33.79
C ASN A 122 6.82 -5.69 -32.68
N LEU A 123 7.72 -6.16 -31.83
CA LEU A 123 8.36 -5.38 -30.76
C LEU A 123 9.73 -4.81 -31.18
N GLY A 124 10.15 -5.02 -32.43
CA GLY A 124 11.42 -4.53 -32.98
C GLY A 124 12.62 -5.44 -32.73
N MET A 125 12.42 -6.70 -32.32
CA MET A 125 13.47 -7.72 -32.27
C MET A 125 13.73 -8.31 -33.65
N GLU A 126 14.98 -8.58 -33.96
CA GLU A 126 15.34 -9.42 -35.10
C GLU A 126 15.00 -10.87 -34.75
N ALA A 127 14.22 -11.56 -35.59
CA ALA A 127 13.78 -12.92 -35.31
C ALA A 127 14.21 -13.87 -36.42
N PHE A 128 14.88 -14.95 -36.05
CA PHE A 128 15.29 -16.03 -36.93
C PHE A 128 14.61 -17.32 -36.47
N VAL A 129 14.03 -18.06 -37.42
CA VAL A 129 13.37 -19.33 -37.13
C VAL A 129 14.14 -20.42 -37.86
N ASP A 130 14.63 -21.40 -37.11
CA ASP A 130 15.31 -22.59 -37.65
C ASP A 130 14.65 -23.84 -37.06
N GLY A 131 13.78 -24.47 -37.85
CA GLY A 131 13.00 -25.64 -37.42
C GLY A 131 12.08 -25.33 -36.23
N SER A 132 12.38 -25.95 -35.08
CA SER A 132 11.67 -25.77 -33.79
C SER A 132 12.20 -24.59 -32.96
N THR A 133 13.33 -24.03 -33.36
CA THR A 133 14.04 -22.99 -32.61
C THR A 133 13.72 -21.61 -33.17
N THR A 134 13.45 -20.67 -32.27
CA THR A 134 13.25 -19.26 -32.58
C THR A 134 14.30 -18.45 -31.81
N VAL A 135 15.19 -17.81 -32.55
CA VAL A 135 16.17 -16.87 -31.99
C VAL A 135 15.61 -15.46 -32.12
N LEU A 136 15.41 -14.77 -31.00
CA LEU A 136 15.03 -13.36 -30.93
C LEU A 136 16.23 -12.53 -30.45
N ALA A 137 16.72 -11.64 -31.30
CA ALA A 137 17.83 -10.76 -30.99
C ALA A 137 17.36 -9.30 -30.86
N GLY A 138 17.63 -8.71 -29.69
CA GLY A 138 17.75 -7.27 -29.51
C GLY A 138 19.17 -6.80 -29.84
N LYS A 139 19.53 -5.60 -29.39
CA LYS A 139 20.89 -5.07 -29.63
C LYS A 139 21.92 -5.64 -28.65
N VAL A 140 21.52 -5.86 -27.40
CA VAL A 140 22.36 -6.42 -26.33
C VAL A 140 21.84 -7.79 -25.91
N LEU A 141 20.53 -7.99 -25.83
CA LEU A 141 19.90 -9.25 -25.43
C LEU A 141 19.65 -10.18 -26.63
N VAL A 142 19.98 -11.46 -26.48
CA VAL A 142 19.61 -12.53 -27.41
C VAL A 142 18.88 -13.63 -26.63
N LEU A 143 17.73 -14.05 -27.15
CA LEU A 143 16.91 -15.14 -26.61
C LEU A 143 16.86 -16.28 -27.64
N ASP A 144 17.35 -17.44 -27.26
CA ASP A 144 17.23 -18.67 -28.04
C ASP A 144 16.14 -19.55 -27.43
N ILE A 145 15.03 -19.75 -28.15
CA ILE A 145 13.83 -20.45 -27.66
C ILE A 145 13.63 -21.71 -28.50
N ASP A 146 13.83 -22.88 -27.91
CA ASP A 146 13.54 -24.18 -28.53
C ASP A 146 12.17 -24.70 -28.07
N LEU A 147 11.28 -24.98 -29.02
CA LEU A 147 9.93 -25.49 -28.80
C LEU A 147 9.79 -27.00 -29.05
N ASN A 148 10.89 -27.76 -29.03
CA ASN A 148 10.87 -29.22 -29.05
C ASN A 148 10.05 -29.82 -27.87
N ASP A 149 10.02 -31.16 -27.74
CA ASP A 149 9.25 -31.88 -26.69
C ASP A 149 9.44 -31.31 -25.27
N HIS A 150 10.60 -30.70 -25.01
CA HIS A 150 10.85 -29.89 -23.82
C HIS A 150 11.22 -28.47 -24.23
N VAL A 151 10.50 -27.47 -23.70
CA VAL A 151 10.80 -26.06 -23.94
C VAL A 151 12.13 -25.71 -23.29
N ALA A 152 13.06 -25.19 -24.08
CA ALA A 152 14.31 -24.61 -23.58
C ALA A 152 14.39 -23.14 -23.99
N VAL A 153 14.83 -22.29 -23.07
CA VAL A 153 15.12 -20.88 -23.34
C VAL A 153 16.51 -20.59 -22.82
N LYS A 154 17.34 -19.97 -23.66
CA LYS A 154 18.68 -19.55 -23.30
C LYS A 154 18.85 -18.07 -23.60
N THR A 155 19.12 -17.30 -22.55
CA THR A 155 19.47 -15.89 -22.63
C THR A 155 20.98 -15.74 -22.85
N SER A 156 21.37 -14.84 -23.74
CA SER A 156 22.76 -14.49 -23.99
C SER A 156 22.85 -12.98 -24.20
N PHE A 157 23.97 -12.39 -23.79
CA PHE A 157 24.21 -10.96 -23.97
C PHE A 157 25.35 -10.75 -24.96
N ALA A 158 25.09 -9.93 -25.98
CA ALA A 158 26.09 -9.47 -26.93
C ALA A 158 27.05 -8.52 -26.19
N ASN A 159 28.19 -9.04 -25.77
CA ASN A 159 29.24 -8.22 -25.18
C ASN A 159 30.10 -7.65 -26.32
N SER A 160 30.26 -6.33 -26.39
CA SER A 160 31.06 -5.67 -27.43
C SER A 160 32.57 -6.01 -27.35
N ASN A 161 33.00 -6.66 -26.27
CA ASN A 161 34.40 -7.02 -26.07
C ASN A 161 34.72 -8.38 -26.70
N ASN A 162 35.59 -8.37 -27.70
CA ASN A 162 36.14 -9.48 -28.49
C ASN A 162 36.89 -10.57 -27.68
N ASN A 163 36.75 -10.65 -26.36
CA ASN A 163 37.33 -11.74 -25.59
C ASN A 163 36.36 -12.93 -25.54
N THR A 164 36.67 -13.89 -26.40
CA THR A 164 36.17 -15.26 -26.43
C THR A 164 36.16 -15.91 -25.05
N GLY A 165 34.97 -16.15 -24.51
CA GLY A 165 34.77 -17.08 -23.40
C GLY A 165 33.72 -16.63 -22.40
N ASN A 166 32.51 -17.20 -22.55
CA ASN A 166 31.36 -17.13 -21.65
C ASN A 166 30.48 -15.89 -21.82
N THR A 167 29.49 -16.01 -22.71
CA THR A 167 28.24 -15.22 -22.60
C THR A 167 27.71 -15.40 -21.18
N SER A 168 27.57 -14.30 -20.43
CA SER A 168 27.00 -14.34 -19.08
C SER A 168 25.56 -14.87 -19.17
N ALA A 169 25.33 -16.14 -18.87
CA ALA A 169 23.98 -16.70 -18.87
C ALA A 169 23.19 -16.15 -17.67
N ALA A 170 21.90 -15.88 -17.85
CA ALA A 170 20.99 -15.53 -16.76
C ALA A 170 20.06 -16.72 -16.46
N PRO A 171 20.53 -17.75 -15.73
CA PRO A 171 19.81 -19.01 -15.57
C PRO A 171 18.45 -18.86 -14.85
N GLU A 172 18.31 -17.87 -13.97
CA GLU A 172 17.01 -17.60 -13.33
C GLU A 172 16.00 -16.95 -14.28
N LEU A 173 16.48 -16.10 -15.21
CA LEU A 173 15.65 -15.52 -16.27
C LEU A 173 15.28 -16.59 -17.32
N ASP A 174 16.22 -17.49 -17.63
CA ASP A 174 15.97 -18.66 -18.49
C ASP A 174 14.86 -19.54 -17.91
N ALA A 175 14.98 -19.92 -16.63
CA ALA A 175 13.97 -20.71 -15.95
C ALA A 175 12.60 -20.02 -15.90
N PHE A 176 12.58 -18.69 -15.74
CA PHE A 176 11.36 -17.88 -15.82
C PHE A 176 10.72 -17.98 -17.20
N LEU A 177 11.47 -17.68 -18.27
CA LEU A 177 10.96 -17.67 -19.63
C LEU A 177 10.53 -19.07 -20.09
N VAL A 178 11.29 -20.12 -19.76
CA VAL A 178 10.91 -21.52 -20.00
C VAL A 178 9.54 -21.80 -19.38
N ARG A 179 9.35 -21.41 -18.11
CA ARG A 179 8.08 -21.62 -17.42
C ARG A 179 6.92 -20.88 -18.09
N GLU A 180 7.09 -19.60 -18.45
CA GLU A 180 6.05 -18.82 -19.12
C GLU A 180 5.67 -19.40 -20.48
N VAL A 181 6.67 -19.74 -21.30
CA VAL A 181 6.46 -20.33 -22.63
C VAL A 181 5.82 -21.71 -22.51
N THR A 182 6.27 -22.55 -21.57
CA THR A 182 5.68 -23.89 -21.33
C THR A 182 4.20 -23.79 -20.96
N ARG A 183 3.83 -22.84 -20.09
CA ARG A 183 2.43 -22.61 -19.71
C ARG A 183 1.57 -22.18 -20.90
N TRP A 184 2.09 -21.29 -21.73
CA TRP A 184 1.40 -20.90 -22.97
C TRP A 184 1.24 -22.09 -23.93
N ILE A 185 2.31 -22.89 -24.15
CA ILE A 185 2.23 -24.08 -25.03
C ILE A 185 1.18 -25.06 -24.52
N HIS A 186 1.16 -25.33 -23.21
CA HIS A 186 0.17 -26.23 -22.61
C HIS A 186 -1.26 -25.70 -22.87
N ALA A 187 -1.51 -24.42 -22.60
CA ALA A 187 -2.81 -23.82 -22.88
C ALA A 187 -3.18 -23.86 -24.38
N ALA A 188 -2.23 -23.60 -25.27
CA ALA A 188 -2.43 -23.63 -26.72
C ALA A 188 -2.68 -25.05 -27.26
N LYS A 189 -2.00 -26.08 -26.72
CA LYS A 189 -2.24 -27.49 -27.06
C LYS A 189 -3.63 -27.95 -26.62
N CYS A 190 -4.08 -27.52 -25.43
CA CYS A 190 -5.45 -27.77 -24.98
C CYS A 190 -6.48 -27.05 -25.86
N ALA A 191 -6.23 -25.79 -26.24
CA ALA A 191 -7.13 -25.00 -27.10
C ALA A 191 -7.25 -25.55 -28.53
N SER A 192 -6.19 -26.13 -29.07
CA SER A 192 -6.16 -26.73 -30.41
C SER A 192 -6.69 -28.18 -30.44
N GLY A 193 -7.07 -28.74 -29.28
CA GLY A 193 -7.60 -30.10 -29.18
C GLY A 193 -6.56 -31.21 -29.35
N ILE A 194 -5.26 -30.87 -29.33
CA ILE A 194 -4.16 -31.83 -29.45
C ILE A 194 -4.00 -32.63 -28.15
N ASP A 195 -4.13 -31.97 -27.00
CA ASP A 195 -4.12 -32.60 -25.67
C ASP A 195 -5.51 -32.49 -25.03
N MET A 196 -6.26 -33.59 -25.01
CA MET A 196 -7.58 -33.71 -24.35
C MET A 196 -7.50 -33.97 -22.84
N ILE A 197 -6.37 -33.66 -22.19
CA ILE A 197 -6.28 -33.78 -20.73
C ILE A 197 -7.10 -32.63 -20.13
N SER A 198 -8.33 -32.95 -19.74
CA SER A 198 -9.28 -32.04 -19.11
C SER A 198 -8.71 -31.47 -17.80
N GLY A 199 -8.02 -30.34 -17.88
CA GLY A 199 -7.69 -29.53 -16.72
C GLY A 199 -8.96 -28.95 -16.14
N HIS A 200 -9.11 -28.97 -14.81
CA HIS A 200 -10.21 -28.35 -14.06
C HIS A 200 -10.17 -26.81 -14.08
N SER A 201 -9.69 -26.16 -15.15
CA SER A 201 -9.73 -24.70 -15.25
C SER A 201 -11.16 -24.24 -15.52
N LYS A 202 -11.65 -23.27 -14.73
CA LYS A 202 -12.99 -22.69 -14.90
C LYS A 202 -13.13 -21.86 -16.19
N GLU A 203 -12.03 -21.58 -16.87
CA GLU A 203 -11.96 -20.71 -18.05
C GLU A 203 -11.66 -21.52 -19.32
N ASP A 204 -12.15 -21.03 -20.47
CA ASP A 204 -11.91 -21.62 -21.79
C ASP A 204 -10.40 -21.62 -22.11
N PRO A 205 -9.81 -22.79 -22.45
CA PRO A 205 -8.37 -22.89 -22.72
C PRO A 205 -7.90 -21.95 -23.84
N ALA A 206 -8.76 -21.59 -24.80
CA ALA A 206 -8.40 -20.65 -25.86
C ALA A 206 -8.26 -19.20 -25.36
N ILE A 207 -9.04 -18.82 -24.33
CA ILE A 207 -8.93 -17.52 -23.66
C ILE A 207 -7.66 -17.49 -22.80
N GLU A 208 -7.40 -18.57 -22.07
CA GLU A 208 -6.18 -18.71 -21.27
C GLU A 208 -4.93 -18.64 -22.15
N ALA A 209 -4.89 -19.36 -23.29
CA ALA A 209 -3.79 -19.29 -24.24
C ALA A 209 -3.55 -17.86 -24.76
N ALA A 210 -4.63 -17.16 -25.13
CA ALA A 210 -4.56 -15.78 -25.58
C ALA A 210 -4.05 -14.83 -24.47
N ARG A 211 -4.50 -14.99 -23.23
CA ARG A 211 -4.02 -14.21 -22.08
C ARG A 211 -2.53 -14.44 -21.84
N ARG A 212 -2.08 -15.70 -21.81
CA ARG A 212 -0.65 -16.04 -21.65
C ARG A 212 0.22 -15.50 -22.78
N SER A 213 -0.28 -15.53 -24.03
CA SER A 213 0.45 -14.94 -25.15
C SER A 213 0.68 -13.43 -24.97
N ARG A 214 -0.30 -12.71 -24.41
CA ARG A 214 -0.21 -11.28 -24.11
C ARG A 214 0.80 -11.02 -22.98
N GLU A 215 0.83 -11.87 -21.96
CA GLU A 215 1.81 -11.79 -20.87
C GLU A 215 3.24 -11.96 -21.41
N ILE A 216 3.47 -12.96 -22.26
CA ILE A 216 4.78 -13.17 -22.92
C ILE A 216 5.18 -11.93 -23.74
N GLN A 217 4.26 -11.37 -24.53
CA GLN A 217 4.53 -10.14 -25.28
C GLN A 217 4.86 -8.95 -24.37
N GLN A 218 4.21 -8.82 -23.21
CA GLN A 218 4.55 -7.80 -22.21
C GLN A 218 5.94 -8.03 -21.62
N HIS A 219 6.33 -9.29 -21.36
CA HIS A 219 7.68 -9.62 -20.92
C HIS A 219 8.73 -9.25 -21.96
N PHE A 220 8.50 -9.57 -23.25
CA PHE A 220 9.39 -9.16 -24.33
C PHE A 220 9.48 -7.64 -24.47
N ARG A 221 8.35 -6.93 -24.34
CA ARG A 221 8.34 -5.46 -24.36
C ARG A 221 9.19 -4.87 -23.24
N TYR A 222 9.08 -5.43 -22.03
CA TYR A 222 9.89 -5.00 -20.89
C TYR A 222 11.38 -5.30 -21.10
N LEU A 223 11.71 -6.49 -21.61
CA LEU A 223 13.10 -6.85 -21.93
C LEU A 223 13.69 -5.95 -23.02
N MET A 224 12.91 -5.55 -24.02
CA MET A 224 13.34 -4.59 -25.04
C MET A 224 13.53 -3.16 -24.51
N MET A 225 12.75 -2.77 -23.50
CA MET A 225 12.99 -1.51 -22.79
C MET A 225 14.33 -1.56 -22.05
N LEU A 226 14.63 -2.67 -21.36
CA LEU A 226 15.94 -2.86 -20.71
C LEU A 226 17.08 -2.94 -21.74
N ASP A 227 16.86 -3.56 -22.90
CA ASP A 227 17.82 -3.62 -24.00
C ASP A 227 18.17 -2.21 -24.50
N ALA A 228 17.17 -1.35 -24.71
CA ALA A 228 17.39 0.03 -25.12
C ALA A 228 18.19 0.83 -24.07
N LEU A 229 17.96 0.60 -22.78
CA LEU A 229 18.74 1.21 -21.69
C LEU A 229 20.17 0.66 -21.62
N ALA A 230 20.34 -0.64 -21.82
CA ALA A 230 21.64 -1.28 -21.87
C ALA A 230 22.49 -0.73 -23.02
N VAL A 231 21.89 -0.52 -24.19
CA VAL A 231 22.54 0.11 -25.35
C VAL A 231 23.01 1.52 -25.03
N ALA A 232 22.20 2.31 -24.31
CA ALA A 232 22.57 3.67 -23.94
C ALA A 232 23.80 3.72 -23.00
N GLU A 233 24.06 2.66 -22.23
CA GLU A 233 25.16 2.56 -21.28
C GLU A 233 26.38 1.77 -21.79
N ASN A 234 26.34 1.26 -23.03
CA ASN A 234 27.41 0.47 -23.65
C ASN A 234 27.86 -0.71 -22.77
N GLU A 235 29.13 -0.77 -22.38
CA GLU A 235 29.74 -1.89 -21.64
C GLU A 235 29.14 -2.13 -20.26
N LYS A 236 28.54 -1.10 -19.64
CA LYS A 236 27.89 -1.23 -18.32
C LYS A 236 26.44 -1.68 -18.42
N GLY A 237 25.87 -1.78 -19.62
CA GLY A 237 24.46 -2.06 -19.85
C GLY A 237 23.96 -3.39 -19.30
N LEU A 238 24.84 -4.39 -19.14
CA LEU A 238 24.47 -5.71 -18.61
C LEU A 238 23.82 -5.63 -17.21
N ARG A 239 24.14 -4.59 -16.43
CA ARG A 239 23.61 -4.41 -15.07
C ARG A 239 22.08 -4.27 -15.04
N TRP A 240 21.45 -3.75 -16.09
CA TRP A 240 19.98 -3.62 -16.16
C TRP A 240 19.25 -4.96 -16.07
N PHE A 241 19.83 -6.02 -16.62
CA PHE A 241 19.26 -7.37 -16.57
C PHE A 241 19.57 -8.10 -15.26
N MET A 242 20.68 -7.75 -14.61
CA MET A 242 21.14 -8.39 -13.37
C MET A 242 20.63 -7.70 -12.10
N GLU A 243 20.15 -6.47 -12.19
CA GLU A 243 19.69 -5.67 -11.05
C GLU A 243 18.68 -6.40 -10.14
N PRO A 244 17.65 -7.11 -10.65
CA PRO A 244 16.73 -7.86 -9.78
C PRO A 244 17.43 -8.87 -8.87
N ILE A 245 18.49 -9.51 -9.38
CA ILE A 245 19.26 -10.53 -8.65
C ILE A 245 20.19 -9.84 -7.64
N VAL A 246 20.85 -8.75 -8.04
CA VAL A 246 21.75 -7.97 -7.17
C VAL A 246 20.98 -7.38 -5.99
N VAL A 247 19.81 -6.79 -6.22
CA VAL A 247 18.95 -6.24 -5.17
C VAL A 247 18.46 -7.36 -4.23
N ALA A 248 18.03 -8.51 -4.78
CA ALA A 248 17.60 -9.64 -3.96
C ALA A 248 18.75 -10.21 -3.08
N ASP A 249 19.98 -10.23 -3.60
CA ASP A 249 21.18 -10.63 -2.86
C ASP A 249 21.55 -9.63 -1.75
N HIS A 250 21.44 -8.34 -2.04
CA HIS A 250 21.67 -7.29 -1.07
C HIS A 250 20.70 -7.39 0.12
N ILE A 251 19.40 -7.51 -0.14
CA ILE A 251 18.37 -7.66 0.89
C ILE A 251 18.63 -8.92 1.72
N ARG A 252 19.02 -10.02 1.06
CA ARG A 252 19.36 -11.27 1.75
C ARG A 252 20.51 -11.07 2.74
N LYS A 253 21.59 -10.40 2.33
CA LYS A 253 22.74 -10.13 3.21
C LYS A 253 22.38 -9.28 4.43
N GLN A 254 21.41 -8.37 4.29
CA GLN A 254 20.90 -7.59 5.42
C GLN A 254 20.04 -8.43 6.39
N VAL A 255 19.30 -9.42 5.89
CA VAL A 255 18.35 -10.22 6.68
C VAL A 255 18.96 -11.50 7.27
N ALA A 256 20.02 -12.05 6.67
CA ALA A 256 20.57 -13.40 6.97
C ALA A 256 21.38 -13.53 8.29
N THR A 257 21.05 -12.78 9.34
CA THR A 257 21.80 -12.81 10.61
C THR A 257 21.43 -13.97 11.56
N LEU A 258 20.46 -14.85 11.22
CA LEU A 258 20.09 -15.99 12.08
C LEU A 258 20.42 -17.37 11.48
N PRO A 259 21.15 -18.25 12.21
CA PRO A 259 21.58 -19.57 11.73
C PRO A 259 20.53 -20.70 11.86
N GLN A 260 19.26 -20.41 12.13
CA GLN A 260 18.23 -21.42 12.41
C GLN A 260 17.09 -21.40 11.38
N THR A 261 16.60 -22.58 11.00
CA THR A 261 15.43 -22.75 10.10
C THR A 261 14.23 -21.98 10.66
N GLN A 262 13.79 -20.96 9.94
CA GLN A 262 12.66 -20.10 10.33
C GLN A 262 11.42 -20.50 9.53
N THR A 263 10.25 -20.51 10.17
CA THR A 263 8.99 -20.75 9.46
C THR A 263 8.65 -19.53 8.58
N LEU A 264 8.14 -19.76 7.36
CA LEU A 264 7.87 -18.68 6.39
C LEU A 264 6.98 -17.58 6.98
N ASP A 265 5.95 -17.95 7.74
CA ASP A 265 5.03 -17.03 8.40
C ASP A 265 5.75 -16.10 9.41
N LYS A 266 6.76 -16.60 10.13
CA LYS A 266 7.58 -15.81 11.05
C LYS A 266 8.48 -14.84 10.28
N LEU A 267 9.08 -15.31 9.18
CA LEU A 267 9.92 -14.46 8.32
C LEU A 267 9.10 -13.33 7.68
N LEU A 268 7.91 -13.65 7.15
CA LEU A 268 7.02 -12.67 6.51
C LEU A 268 6.52 -11.61 7.49
N THR A 269 6.40 -11.93 8.79
CA THR A 269 6.05 -10.91 9.78
C THR A 269 7.18 -9.89 10.02
N GLN A 270 8.43 -10.24 9.69
CA GLN A 270 9.60 -9.39 9.91
C GLN A 270 10.05 -8.66 8.64
N HIS A 271 10.05 -9.34 7.49
CA HIS A 271 10.53 -8.80 6.21
C HIS A 271 9.74 -9.36 5.03
N ALA A 272 9.61 -8.56 3.97
CA ALA A 272 9.10 -9.05 2.69
C ALA A 272 10.15 -9.97 2.03
N LEU A 273 9.71 -11.09 1.46
CA LEU A 273 10.62 -12.06 0.84
C LEU A 273 10.85 -11.70 -0.64
N PRO A 274 12.09 -11.39 -1.07
CA PRO A 274 12.39 -11.14 -2.47
C PRO A 274 12.31 -12.45 -3.28
N LEU A 275 11.52 -12.42 -4.34
CA LEU A 275 11.31 -13.50 -5.30
C LEU A 275 11.62 -12.97 -6.72
N PRO A 276 12.88 -13.10 -7.18
CA PRO A 276 13.25 -12.73 -8.54
C PRO A 276 12.43 -13.52 -9.56
N PHE A 277 11.98 -12.85 -10.62
CA PHE A 277 11.32 -13.46 -11.77
C PHE A 277 10.10 -14.33 -11.37
N LEU A 278 9.22 -13.80 -10.51
CA LEU A 278 7.99 -14.50 -10.13
C LEU A 278 6.90 -14.31 -11.19
N VAL A 279 6.59 -13.06 -11.52
CA VAL A 279 5.46 -12.68 -12.40
C VAL A 279 5.93 -12.03 -13.70
N THR A 280 6.96 -11.20 -13.59
CA THR A 280 7.58 -10.45 -14.70
C THR A 280 9.08 -10.69 -14.68
N PRO A 281 9.81 -10.31 -15.75
CA PRO A 281 11.27 -10.28 -15.77
C PRO A 281 11.86 -9.17 -14.87
N SER A 282 11.34 -9.01 -13.65
CA SER A 282 11.74 -8.02 -12.64
C SER A 282 11.70 -8.63 -11.23
N LEU A 283 12.02 -7.85 -10.20
CA LEU A 283 12.01 -8.33 -8.81
C LEU A 283 10.59 -8.27 -8.24
N SER A 284 10.09 -9.38 -7.71
CA SER A 284 8.83 -9.41 -6.95
C SER A 284 9.12 -9.61 -5.46
N PHE A 285 8.22 -9.15 -4.61
CA PHE A 285 8.28 -9.29 -3.15
C PHE A 285 7.00 -9.94 -2.67
N LEU A 286 7.12 -11.05 -1.95
CA LEU A 286 6.01 -11.57 -1.16
C LEU A 286 5.91 -10.73 0.11
N VAL A 287 4.89 -9.86 0.16
CA VAL A 287 4.69 -8.90 1.25
C VAL A 287 3.89 -9.53 2.37
N TRP A 288 2.82 -10.24 2.01
CA TRP A 288 1.94 -10.90 2.96
C TRP A 288 1.40 -12.20 2.39
N LEU A 289 1.22 -13.20 3.25
CA LEU A 289 0.60 -14.48 2.93
C LEU A 289 -0.44 -14.76 4.01
N SER A 290 -1.70 -15.00 3.61
CA SER A 290 -2.74 -15.32 4.57
C SER A 290 -2.38 -16.61 5.33
N PRO A 291 -2.75 -16.74 6.62
CA PRO A 291 -2.49 -17.97 7.37
C PRO A 291 -3.07 -19.22 6.71
N ARG A 292 -4.19 -19.07 5.99
CA ARG A 292 -4.82 -20.15 5.22
C ARG A 292 -3.95 -20.57 4.03
N ALA A 293 -3.48 -19.63 3.23
CA ALA A 293 -2.62 -19.92 2.09
C ALA A 293 -1.28 -20.50 2.54
N TYR A 294 -0.68 -19.98 3.61
CA TYR A 294 0.53 -20.56 4.19
C TYR A 294 0.34 -22.04 4.55
N LEU A 295 -0.74 -22.40 5.27
CA LEU A 295 -1.01 -23.79 5.63
C LEU A 295 -1.31 -24.66 4.41
N GLN A 296 -1.98 -24.13 3.38
CA GLN A 296 -2.26 -24.85 2.15
C GLN A 296 -0.97 -25.17 1.38
N ILE A 297 -0.06 -24.20 1.26
CA ILE A 297 1.24 -24.37 0.60
C ILE A 297 2.14 -25.31 1.42
N LEU A 298 2.14 -25.16 2.75
CA LEU A 298 2.90 -26.04 3.63
C LEU A 298 2.44 -27.50 3.50
N ARG A 299 1.13 -27.74 3.43
CA ARG A 299 0.56 -29.09 3.25
C ARG A 299 0.85 -29.69 1.87
N SER A 300 0.93 -28.87 0.83
CA SER A 300 1.29 -29.34 -0.52
C SER A 300 2.80 -29.50 -0.71
N SER A 301 3.61 -28.91 0.16
CA SER A 301 5.06 -29.04 0.10
C SER A 301 5.52 -30.44 0.52
N SER A 302 6.36 -31.05 -0.30
CA SER A 302 7.08 -32.27 0.10
C SER A 302 8.22 -31.87 1.06
N PRO A 303 8.48 -32.61 2.15
CA PRO A 303 9.60 -32.35 3.04
C PRO A 303 10.92 -32.64 2.33
N SER A 304 11.40 -31.69 1.52
CA SER A 304 12.68 -31.81 0.84
C SER A 304 13.78 -31.29 1.76
N LYS A 305 14.85 -32.06 1.92
CA LYS A 305 16.09 -31.65 2.63
C LYS A 305 16.94 -30.73 1.74
N GLN A 306 16.32 -29.86 0.94
CA GLN A 306 17.09 -28.91 0.15
C GLN A 306 17.51 -27.76 1.05
N SER A 307 18.83 -27.53 1.12
CA SER A 307 19.41 -26.31 1.66
C SER A 307 18.96 -25.14 0.79
N SER A 308 17.82 -24.54 1.12
CA SER A 308 17.39 -23.30 0.49
C SER A 308 18.25 -22.16 1.04
N LEU A 309 18.53 -21.15 0.21
CA LEU A 309 19.34 -19.98 0.58
C LEU A 309 18.77 -19.17 1.75
N TRP A 310 17.52 -19.42 2.14
CA TRP A 310 16.80 -18.73 3.22
C TRP A 310 16.45 -19.65 4.39
N ASN A 311 16.81 -20.95 4.34
CA ASN A 311 16.46 -21.95 5.36
C ASN A 311 14.98 -21.91 5.80
N ILE A 312 14.07 -21.75 4.83
CA ILE A 312 12.62 -21.70 5.08
C ILE A 312 12.03 -23.11 5.03
N ASP A 313 10.95 -23.34 5.79
CA ASP A 313 10.18 -24.58 5.83
C ASP A 313 9.57 -25.00 4.48
N ILE A 314 9.34 -24.05 3.57
CA ILE A 314 8.80 -24.28 2.23
C ILE A 314 9.90 -24.03 1.18
N PRO A 315 10.18 -24.99 0.27
CA PRO A 315 11.12 -24.78 -0.82
C PRO A 315 10.69 -23.62 -1.74
N ILE A 316 11.62 -22.71 -2.08
CA ILE A 316 11.33 -21.52 -2.89
C ILE A 316 10.76 -21.89 -4.26
N ALA A 317 11.20 -22.98 -4.87
CA ALA A 317 10.66 -23.46 -6.14
C ALA A 317 9.16 -23.79 -6.02
N HIS A 318 8.76 -24.48 -4.95
CA HIS A 318 7.37 -24.82 -4.66
C HIS A 318 6.54 -23.59 -4.28
N LEU A 319 7.15 -22.62 -3.58
CA LEU A 319 6.51 -21.34 -3.29
C LEU A 319 6.22 -20.56 -4.57
N LYS A 320 7.20 -20.45 -5.48
CA LYS A 320 7.03 -19.74 -6.77
C LYS A 320 5.93 -20.37 -7.63
N THR A 321 5.81 -21.70 -7.67
CA THR A 321 4.73 -22.36 -8.41
C THR A 321 3.38 -22.15 -7.72
N SER A 322 3.30 -22.33 -6.39
CA SER A 322 2.05 -22.22 -5.66
C SER A 322 1.48 -20.80 -5.63
N LEU A 323 2.33 -19.77 -5.55
CA LEU A 323 1.90 -18.36 -5.56
C LEU A 323 1.23 -17.94 -6.87
N GLN A 324 1.50 -18.65 -7.97
CA GLN A 324 0.85 -18.36 -9.25
C GLN A 324 -0.60 -18.85 -9.30
N ASP A 325 -0.91 -19.88 -8.52
CA ASP A 325 -2.23 -20.50 -8.48
C ASP A 325 -3.11 -19.90 -7.37
N ILE A 326 -2.51 -19.19 -6.40
CA ILE A 326 -3.20 -18.65 -5.22
C ILE A 326 -3.03 -17.12 -5.13
N PRO A 327 -3.65 -16.34 -6.04
CA PRO A 327 -3.52 -14.88 -6.04
C PRO A 327 -4.37 -14.20 -4.95
N GLU A 328 -5.50 -14.78 -4.56
CA GLU A 328 -6.47 -14.08 -3.69
C GLU A 328 -5.99 -13.91 -2.24
N ASP A 329 -5.14 -14.82 -1.76
CA ASP A 329 -4.70 -14.90 -0.36
C ASP A 329 -3.23 -14.42 -0.16
N ALA A 330 -2.61 -13.87 -1.20
CA ALA A 330 -1.22 -13.41 -1.18
C ALA A 330 -1.11 -11.97 -1.68
N THR A 331 -0.36 -11.13 -0.97
CA THR A 331 -0.01 -9.79 -1.45
C THR A 331 1.41 -9.81 -2.00
N ILE A 332 1.53 -9.57 -3.31
CA ILE A 332 2.80 -9.50 -4.02
C ILE A 332 3.01 -8.08 -4.55
N ALA A 333 4.17 -7.51 -4.26
CA ALA A 333 4.61 -6.24 -4.81
C ALA A 333 5.68 -6.47 -5.88
N MET A 334 5.62 -5.73 -6.97
CA MET A 334 6.56 -5.86 -8.07
C MET A 334 7.39 -4.60 -8.22
N LEU A 335 8.70 -4.72 -8.05
CA LEU A 335 9.65 -3.66 -8.37
C LEU A 335 9.98 -3.75 -9.86
N LYS A 336 9.50 -2.77 -10.62
CA LYS A 336 9.73 -2.67 -12.06
C LYS A 336 10.15 -1.26 -12.45
N LEU A 337 10.88 -1.18 -13.55
CA LEU A 337 11.24 0.07 -14.16
C LEU A 337 10.11 0.54 -15.10
N VAL A 338 9.68 1.79 -14.99
CA VAL A 338 8.57 2.36 -15.76
C VAL A 338 9.01 3.70 -16.37
N PRO A 339 8.57 4.07 -17.58
CA PRO A 339 8.83 5.40 -18.12
C PRO A 339 8.30 6.50 -17.21
N SER A 340 9.08 7.56 -16.98
CA SER A 340 8.72 8.69 -16.11
C SER A 340 7.50 9.48 -16.57
N THR A 341 7.00 9.25 -17.79
CA THR A 341 5.73 9.81 -18.26
C THR A 341 4.51 9.19 -17.59
N GLU A 342 4.65 7.99 -17.00
CA GLU A 342 3.55 7.27 -16.37
C GLU A 342 3.37 7.59 -14.87
N VAL A 343 4.35 8.26 -14.24
CA VAL A 343 4.34 8.56 -12.80
C VAL A 343 4.90 9.96 -12.56
N ALA A 344 4.23 10.77 -11.75
CA ALA A 344 4.73 12.10 -11.40
C ALA A 344 6.16 12.03 -10.82
N PRO A 345 7.11 12.82 -11.32
CA PRO A 345 8.48 12.79 -10.82
C PRO A 345 8.52 13.29 -9.36
N PRO A 346 9.08 12.52 -8.42
CA PRO A 346 9.29 13.01 -7.07
C PRO A 346 10.25 14.20 -7.11
N LYS A 347 10.00 15.23 -6.29
CA LYS A 347 10.87 16.41 -6.19
C LYS A 347 12.31 15.95 -5.90
N ILE A 348 13.25 16.39 -6.73
CA ILE A 348 14.64 15.93 -6.69
C ILE A 348 15.42 16.93 -5.83
N ASN A 349 15.81 16.52 -4.62
CA ASN A 349 16.86 17.19 -3.86
C ASN A 349 18.10 16.26 -3.92
N SER A 350 19.24 16.81 -4.32
CA SER A 350 20.39 16.07 -4.85
C SER A 350 21.48 15.73 -3.81
N SER A 351 21.13 15.39 -2.56
CA SER A 351 22.11 14.95 -1.55
C SER A 351 21.86 13.50 -1.12
N ASP A 352 22.29 12.54 -1.93
CA ASP A 352 22.23 11.12 -1.55
C ASP A 352 23.29 10.78 -0.50
N ALA A 353 22.82 10.25 0.63
CA ALA A 353 23.62 9.82 1.76
C ALA A 353 24.44 8.56 1.43
N SER A 354 25.67 8.55 1.92
CA SER A 354 26.63 7.44 1.79
C SER A 354 26.17 6.22 2.62
N GLY A 355 25.76 5.13 1.97
CA GLY A 355 25.56 3.83 2.63
C GLY A 355 24.54 2.87 2.01
N ASP A 356 23.54 3.38 1.29
CA ASP A 356 22.45 2.56 0.74
C ASP A 356 22.70 2.12 -0.71
N HIS A 357 22.25 0.91 -1.06
CA HIS A 357 22.24 0.47 -2.46
C HIS A 357 21.19 1.29 -3.23
N LEU A 358 21.70 2.24 -4.02
CA LEU A 358 20.91 3.02 -4.97
C LEU A 358 20.51 2.13 -6.15
N LEU A 359 19.23 2.18 -6.50
CA LEU A 359 18.74 1.50 -7.70
C LEU A 359 19.27 2.21 -8.95
N LEU A 360 19.47 1.47 -10.03
CA LEU A 360 19.92 2.05 -11.30
C LEU A 360 18.97 3.16 -11.78
N THR A 361 19.49 4.36 -11.99
CA THR A 361 18.68 5.50 -12.45
C THR A 361 18.87 5.75 -13.94
N ALA A 362 17.78 5.97 -14.68
CA ALA A 362 17.82 6.50 -16.04
C ALA A 362 16.96 7.78 -16.11
N PRO A 363 17.35 8.80 -16.91
CA PRO A 363 16.68 10.11 -16.90
C PRO A 363 15.20 10.05 -17.29
N SER A 364 14.80 9.06 -18.08
CA SER A 364 13.44 8.87 -18.58
C SER A 364 12.67 7.72 -17.90
N HIS A 365 13.26 7.06 -16.89
CA HIS A 365 12.63 5.92 -16.23
C HIS A 365 12.79 5.97 -14.72
N MET A 366 11.85 5.36 -14.01
CA MET A 366 11.82 5.33 -12.55
C MET A 366 11.42 3.94 -12.06
N TRP A 367 11.98 3.55 -10.91
CA TRP A 367 11.58 2.34 -10.23
C TRP A 367 10.26 2.57 -9.49
N VAL A 368 9.34 1.64 -9.68
CA VAL A 368 8.00 1.67 -9.09
C VAL A 368 7.72 0.33 -8.44
N LEU A 369 7.28 0.36 -7.18
CA LEU A 369 6.62 -0.76 -6.52
C LEU A 369 5.17 -0.79 -6.96
N ASP A 370 4.78 -1.84 -7.69
CA ASP A 370 3.44 -2.06 -8.20
C ASP A 370 2.74 -3.19 -7.43
N PHE A 371 1.60 -2.88 -6.83
CA PHE A 371 0.75 -3.78 -6.04
C PHE A 371 -0.50 -4.26 -6.83
N THR A 372 -0.61 -3.89 -8.11
CA THR A 372 -1.78 -4.21 -8.96
C THR A 372 -1.68 -5.57 -9.66
N ALA A 373 -0.47 -6.13 -9.81
CA ALA A 373 -0.24 -7.23 -10.74
C ALA A 373 -0.92 -8.57 -10.36
N GLN A 374 -1.27 -8.78 -9.08
CA GLN A 374 -1.87 -10.03 -8.61
C GLN A 374 -2.89 -9.87 -7.48
N SER A 375 -3.24 -8.65 -7.06
CA SER A 375 -4.22 -8.48 -5.99
C SER A 375 -5.65 -8.49 -6.56
N PRO A 376 -6.60 -9.22 -5.93
CA PRO A 376 -7.98 -9.29 -6.41
C PRO A 376 -8.70 -7.93 -6.45
N LYS A 377 -8.18 -6.94 -5.69
CA LYS A 377 -8.72 -5.58 -5.62
C LYS A 377 -7.93 -4.55 -6.43
N ASN A 378 -6.99 -4.97 -7.29
CA ASN A 378 -6.10 -4.08 -8.04
C ASN A 378 -5.43 -3.02 -7.14
N GLY A 379 -4.95 -3.43 -5.97
CA GLY A 379 -4.28 -2.58 -4.97
C GLY A 379 -4.50 -3.05 -3.54
N VAL A 380 -3.83 -2.37 -2.59
CA VAL A 380 -3.96 -2.61 -1.15
C VAL A 380 -4.73 -1.46 -0.50
N VAL A 381 -5.76 -1.78 0.28
CA VAL A 381 -6.49 -0.75 1.05
C VAL A 381 -5.62 -0.25 2.19
N MET A 382 -5.37 1.06 2.23
CA MET A 382 -4.52 1.75 3.20
C MET A 382 -5.31 2.78 4.00
N SER A 383 -4.93 2.94 5.27
CA SER A 383 -5.39 4.07 6.08
C SER A 383 -4.61 5.34 5.73
N GLN A 384 -5.20 6.51 5.98
CA GLN A 384 -4.57 7.82 5.75
C GLN A 384 -3.21 7.98 6.44
N ASN A 385 -3.08 7.57 7.70
CA ASN A 385 -1.85 7.68 8.48
C ASN A 385 -0.72 6.88 7.85
N ARG A 386 -1.02 5.67 7.35
CA ARG A 386 -0.02 4.87 6.64
C ARG A 386 0.34 5.44 5.28
N MET A 387 -0.64 6.05 4.59
CA MET A 387 -0.35 6.79 3.35
C MET A 387 0.58 7.97 3.58
N ARG A 388 0.39 8.73 4.67
CA ARG A 388 1.31 9.80 5.06
C ARG A 388 2.71 9.27 5.34
N VAL A 389 2.84 8.13 6.01
CA VAL A 389 4.15 7.52 6.29
C VAL A 389 4.84 7.07 5.00
N ILE A 390 4.11 6.47 4.05
CA ILE A 390 4.67 6.15 2.73
C ILE A 390 5.12 7.41 2.02
N GLN A 391 4.32 8.48 2.06
CA GLN A 391 4.68 9.78 1.49
C GLN A 391 5.96 10.33 2.12
N GLU A 392 6.05 10.31 3.45
CA GLU A 392 7.26 10.69 4.17
C GLU A 392 8.45 9.84 3.74
N ILE A 393 8.35 8.52 3.62
CA ILE A 393 9.45 7.65 3.17
C ILE A 393 9.94 8.04 1.77
N VAL A 394 9.01 8.34 0.85
CA VAL A 394 9.32 8.71 -0.54
C VAL A 394 9.91 10.13 -0.64
N GLU A 395 9.46 11.06 0.22
CA GLU A 395 9.87 12.47 0.19
C GLU A 395 11.08 12.79 1.10
N SER A 396 11.33 12.01 2.15
CA SER A 396 12.17 12.37 3.32
C SER A 396 13.68 12.44 3.11
N HIS A 397 14.21 12.42 1.89
CA HIS A 397 15.66 12.54 1.66
C HIS A 397 16.09 13.92 1.14
N GLY A 398 15.50 14.98 1.70
CA GLY A 398 15.83 16.36 1.35
C GLY A 398 15.93 17.35 2.52
N ILE A 399 15.94 16.91 3.78
CA ILE A 399 16.20 17.82 4.91
C ILE A 399 17.65 17.62 5.37
N ASP A 400 18.57 18.32 4.71
CA ASP A 400 19.93 18.51 5.20
C ASP A 400 19.87 19.20 6.58
N LEU A 401 20.02 18.42 7.64
CA LEU A 401 20.23 18.88 9.03
C LEU A 401 21.53 19.67 9.21
N ASN A 402 22.24 20.02 8.13
CA ASN A 402 23.47 20.80 8.13
C ASN A 402 23.27 22.29 7.81
N SER A 403 22.03 22.75 7.58
CA SER A 403 21.69 24.19 7.57
C SER A 403 21.32 24.66 8.98
N GLY A 404 22.24 24.42 9.92
CA GLY A 404 22.19 24.99 11.26
C GLY A 404 22.50 26.48 11.24
N MET A 405 21.74 27.22 12.04
CA MET A 405 21.92 28.63 12.43
C MET A 405 21.56 29.69 11.39
N GLY A 406 20.29 30.13 11.44
CA GLY A 406 19.98 31.53 11.11
C GLY A 406 18.69 31.78 10.34
N SER A 407 17.51 31.33 10.81
CA SER A 407 16.26 31.98 10.42
C SER A 407 15.12 31.61 11.39
N MET A 408 14.85 32.49 12.36
CA MET A 408 13.72 32.35 13.31
C MET A 408 12.44 33.03 12.81
N SER A 409 12.17 33.05 11.49
CA SER A 409 11.02 33.77 10.92
C SER A 409 9.94 32.92 10.26
N ASN A 410 9.98 31.58 10.32
CA ASN A 410 8.91 30.74 9.76
C ASN A 410 8.05 30.08 10.84
N MET A 411 7.22 30.87 11.52
CA MET A 411 6.09 30.36 12.31
C MET A 411 4.73 30.48 11.55
N GLU A 412 4.74 30.98 10.31
CA GLU A 412 3.54 31.09 9.45
C GLU A 412 3.41 29.94 8.42
N SER A 413 4.38 29.03 8.31
CA SER A 413 4.34 27.94 7.32
C SER A 413 3.57 26.69 7.77
N MET A 414 3.05 26.63 9.01
CA MET A 414 2.23 25.50 9.45
C MET A 414 0.78 25.53 8.92
N SER A 415 0.34 26.63 8.33
CA SER A 415 -0.98 26.78 7.69
C SER A 415 -1.03 26.19 6.27
N SER A 416 0.11 25.70 5.75
CA SER A 416 0.24 25.13 4.40
C SER A 416 0.20 23.59 4.36
N LEU A 417 -0.35 22.94 5.40
CA LEU A 417 -0.60 21.49 5.44
C LEU A 417 -1.98 21.10 4.88
N GLY A 418 -2.81 22.06 4.48
CA GLY A 418 -4.11 21.82 3.84
C GLY A 418 -4.07 21.74 2.31
N SER A 419 -2.89 21.80 1.67
CA SER A 419 -2.75 21.96 0.21
C SER A 419 -1.83 20.92 -0.45
N MET A 420 -1.78 19.70 0.09
CA MET A 420 -1.24 18.54 -0.63
C MET A 420 -2.39 17.58 -0.89
N ASN A 421 -2.83 17.58 -2.14
CA ASN A 421 -4.02 16.87 -2.57
C ASN A 421 -3.69 15.39 -2.82
N LEU A 422 -4.23 14.50 -1.99
CA LEU A 422 -4.09 13.03 -2.06
C LEU A 422 -4.82 12.40 -3.28
N GLY A 423 -5.04 13.15 -4.36
CA GLY A 423 -5.85 12.75 -5.52
C GLY A 423 -5.17 11.81 -6.52
N GLU A 424 -3.86 11.59 -6.41
CA GLU A 424 -3.12 10.66 -7.30
C GLU A 424 -3.15 9.19 -6.81
N PHE A 425 -3.65 8.94 -5.60
CA PHE A 425 -3.94 7.59 -5.11
C PHE A 425 -5.34 7.19 -5.55
N GLY A 426 -5.41 6.50 -6.69
CA GLY A 426 -6.66 6.14 -7.38
C GLY A 426 -7.76 5.61 -6.47
N VAL A 427 -8.77 6.44 -6.23
CA VAL A 427 -10.09 5.96 -5.79
C VAL A 427 -10.69 5.20 -6.98
N PRO A 428 -11.18 3.96 -6.82
CA PRO A 428 -11.92 3.31 -7.89
C PRO A 428 -13.20 4.10 -8.18
N SER A 429 -13.17 4.89 -9.25
CA SER A 429 -14.34 5.54 -9.85
C SER A 429 -15.19 4.48 -10.56
N GLN A 430 -15.94 3.72 -9.78
CA GLN A 430 -17.15 3.05 -10.21
C GLN A 430 -18.16 3.17 -9.08
N LEU A 431 -18.95 4.25 -9.08
CA LEU A 431 -20.33 4.33 -8.58
C LEU A 431 -20.81 5.75 -8.88
N ASN A 432 -21.28 5.94 -10.10
CA ASN A 432 -21.90 7.17 -10.56
C ASN A 432 -23.34 7.22 -10.03
N GLY A 433 -23.59 8.04 -9.01
CA GLY A 433 -24.93 8.29 -8.46
C GLY A 433 -24.88 9.45 -7.46
N GLY A 434 -25.31 10.63 -7.89
CA GLY A 434 -25.18 11.88 -7.15
C GLY A 434 -25.76 11.87 -5.74
N GLY A 435 -24.91 12.24 -4.78
CA GLY A 435 -25.22 12.51 -3.38
C GLY A 435 -23.91 12.83 -2.67
N GLY A 436 -23.85 13.94 -1.91
CA GLY A 436 -22.63 14.51 -1.33
C GLY A 436 -21.66 13.46 -0.77
N GLY A 437 -20.44 13.44 -1.31
CA GLY A 437 -19.43 12.42 -1.06
C GLY A 437 -19.00 12.38 0.40
N ALA A 438 -19.62 11.48 1.16
CA ALA A 438 -19.06 11.03 2.42
C ALA A 438 -17.71 10.38 2.11
N VAL A 439 -16.65 10.93 2.68
CA VAL A 439 -15.33 10.31 2.68
C VAL A 439 -15.49 8.91 3.28
N THR A 440 -15.33 7.87 2.46
CA THR A 440 -15.54 6.49 2.92
C THR A 440 -14.39 6.10 3.86
N SER A 441 -14.74 5.50 5.00
CA SER A 441 -13.73 4.95 5.90
C SER A 441 -12.89 3.90 5.15
N TRP A 442 -11.60 3.79 5.48
CA TRP A 442 -10.77 2.71 4.93
C TRP A 442 -11.35 1.33 5.24
N PHE A 443 -12.08 1.19 6.34
CA PHE A 443 -12.76 -0.04 6.70
C PHE A 443 -13.93 -0.35 5.75
N ASP A 444 -14.69 0.66 5.36
CA ASP A 444 -15.79 0.52 4.40
C ASP A 444 -15.27 0.14 3.00
N LEU A 445 -14.16 0.78 2.60
CA LEU A 445 -13.44 0.45 1.36
C LEU A 445 -12.93 -1.00 1.39
N LEU A 446 -12.40 -1.46 2.53
CA LEU A 446 -11.93 -2.82 2.70
C LEU A 446 -13.06 -3.85 2.56
N LEU A 447 -14.22 -3.59 3.18
CA LEU A 447 -15.38 -4.47 3.12
C LEU A 447 -16.17 -4.37 1.81
N ASN A 448 -15.82 -3.42 0.92
CA ASN A 448 -16.51 -3.13 -0.33
C ASN A 448 -18.03 -2.88 -0.12
N LYS A 449 -18.36 -2.09 0.92
CA LYS A 449 -19.74 -1.76 1.26
C LYS A 449 -20.09 -0.35 0.82
N ILE A 450 -21.29 -0.23 0.23
CA ILE A 450 -21.84 1.03 -0.30
C ILE A 450 -22.33 1.94 0.84
N SER A 451 -22.56 1.39 2.05
CA SER A 451 -23.07 2.12 3.20
C SER A 451 -22.04 2.14 4.32
N SER A 452 -21.69 3.34 4.77
CA SER A 452 -20.92 3.56 5.99
C SER A 452 -21.82 3.33 7.21
N ALA A 453 -21.29 2.65 8.23
CA ALA A 453 -21.95 2.50 9.53
C ALA A 453 -20.96 2.86 10.63
N GLU A 454 -21.45 3.45 11.72
CA GLU A 454 -20.59 3.77 12.87
C GLU A 454 -20.15 2.49 13.61
N TYR A 455 -21.03 1.49 13.67
CA TYR A 455 -20.78 0.21 14.32
C TYR A 455 -20.95 -0.95 13.34
N TYR A 456 -20.03 -1.91 13.45
CA TYR A 456 -20.12 -3.19 12.77
C TYR A 456 -20.20 -4.31 13.81
N SER A 457 -21.10 -5.25 13.58
CA SER A 457 -21.21 -6.45 14.41
C SER A 457 -20.75 -7.68 13.63
N ALA A 458 -20.13 -8.63 14.31
CA ALA A 458 -19.78 -9.93 13.77
C ALA A 458 -19.95 -11.00 14.87
N THR A 459 -20.24 -12.24 14.48
CA THR A 459 -20.31 -13.35 15.43
C THR A 459 -19.21 -14.36 15.13
N TYR A 460 -18.29 -14.55 16.08
CA TYR A 460 -17.25 -15.56 15.97
C TYR A 460 -17.67 -16.84 16.68
N LYS A 461 -17.63 -17.97 15.97
CA LYS A 461 -17.87 -19.31 16.52
C LYS A 461 -16.55 -20.08 16.55
N SER A 462 -16.19 -20.59 17.72
CA SER A 462 -15.01 -21.44 17.88
C SER A 462 -15.17 -22.71 17.03
N PRO A 463 -14.21 -23.07 16.16
CA PRO A 463 -14.26 -24.32 15.41
C PRO A 463 -14.32 -25.56 16.34
N SER A 464 -13.73 -25.44 17.52
CA SER A 464 -13.69 -26.49 18.54
C SER A 464 -14.87 -26.47 19.50
N GLY A 465 -15.75 -25.46 19.44
CA GLY A 465 -16.89 -25.32 20.36
C GLY A 465 -16.52 -25.14 21.85
N ILE A 466 -15.25 -24.86 22.17
CA ILE A 466 -14.72 -24.83 23.56
C ILE A 466 -15.32 -23.69 24.39
N HIS A 467 -15.69 -22.58 23.75
CA HIS A 467 -16.28 -21.43 24.43
C HIS A 467 -17.56 -21.00 23.70
N PRO A 468 -18.49 -20.30 24.40
CA PRO A 468 -19.66 -19.71 23.76
C PRO A 468 -19.29 -18.81 22.58
N PRO A 469 -20.20 -18.61 21.61
CA PRO A 469 -20.02 -17.67 20.52
C PRO A 469 -19.66 -16.26 21.03
N LEU A 470 -18.68 -15.62 20.39
CA LEU A 470 -18.29 -14.25 20.72
C LEU A 470 -19.06 -13.30 19.82
N HIS A 471 -19.75 -12.32 20.41
CA HIS A 471 -20.43 -11.26 19.69
C HIS A 471 -19.52 -10.03 19.68
N LEU A 472 -18.90 -9.78 18.53
CA LEU A 472 -17.91 -8.73 18.33
C LEU A 472 -18.63 -7.46 17.86
N ARG A 473 -18.36 -6.34 18.52
CA ARG A 473 -18.82 -5.01 18.12
C ARG A 473 -17.60 -4.13 17.86
N LEU A 474 -17.42 -3.72 16.61
CA LEU A 474 -16.34 -2.87 16.15
C LEU A 474 -16.86 -1.45 15.95
N LEU A 475 -16.17 -0.48 16.54
CA LEU A 475 -16.34 0.93 16.20
C LEU A 475 -15.56 1.20 14.92
N ALA A 476 -16.26 1.62 13.85
CA ALA A 476 -15.62 1.90 12.58
C ALA A 476 -14.62 3.06 12.71
N PRO A 477 -13.37 2.90 12.27
CA PRO A 477 -12.42 4.00 12.29
C PRO A 477 -12.89 5.10 11.33
N GLN A 478 -12.93 6.35 11.78
CA GLN A 478 -13.36 7.50 10.96
C GLN A 478 -12.27 7.98 9.97
N GLU A 479 -11.18 7.24 9.84
CA GLU A 479 -10.04 7.61 9.01
C GLU A 479 -10.30 7.28 7.53
N PRO A 480 -9.96 8.17 6.59
CA PRO A 480 -10.16 7.93 5.16
C PRO A 480 -9.35 6.75 4.65
N GLY A 481 -9.91 6.06 3.66
CA GLY A 481 -9.27 4.97 2.93
C GLY A 481 -8.69 5.36 1.58
N PHE A 482 -7.59 4.72 1.23
CA PHE A 482 -6.94 4.84 -0.07
C PHE A 482 -6.65 3.45 -0.65
N LEU A 483 -6.68 3.32 -1.97
CA LEU A 483 -6.22 2.11 -2.64
C LEU A 483 -4.80 2.33 -3.17
N LEU A 484 -3.82 1.71 -2.52
CA LEU A 484 -2.43 1.79 -2.92
C LEU A 484 -2.16 0.87 -4.11
N GLN A 485 -1.78 1.46 -5.23
CA GLN A 485 -1.50 0.75 -6.47
C GLN A 485 -0.01 0.78 -6.81
N ARG A 486 0.58 1.97 -6.88
CA ARG A 486 1.95 2.17 -7.35
C ARG A 486 2.68 3.18 -6.46
N VAL A 487 3.93 2.88 -6.11
CA VAL A 487 4.79 3.77 -5.31
C VAL A 487 6.14 3.94 -5.99
N PRO A 488 6.54 5.16 -6.36
CA PRO A 488 7.89 5.40 -6.87
C PRO A 488 8.93 5.23 -5.76
N VAL A 489 10.05 4.58 -6.07
CA VAL A 489 11.16 4.34 -5.13
C VAL A 489 12.49 4.62 -5.82
N ARG A 490 13.49 5.08 -5.06
CA ARG A 490 14.84 5.39 -5.58
C ARG A 490 15.93 4.48 -5.00
N SER A 491 15.74 4.01 -3.78
CA SER A 491 16.69 3.12 -3.11
C SER A 491 16.02 1.83 -2.63
N VAL A 492 16.84 0.81 -2.39
CA VAL A 492 16.36 -0.46 -1.82
C VAL A 492 15.78 -0.24 -0.43
N ASN A 493 16.37 0.65 0.37
CA ASN A 493 15.87 0.98 1.71
C ASN A 493 14.48 1.64 1.67
N GLN A 494 14.26 2.59 0.76
CA GLN A 494 12.91 3.15 0.53
C GLN A 494 11.91 2.06 0.17
N ALA A 495 12.28 1.14 -0.73
CA ALA A 495 11.42 0.03 -1.10
C ALA A 495 11.10 -0.86 0.11
N LEU A 496 12.09 -1.25 0.92
CA LEU A 496 11.89 -2.05 2.11
C LEU A 496 10.97 -1.37 3.14
N ARG A 497 11.17 -0.08 3.40
CA ARG A 497 10.34 0.69 4.33
C ARG A 497 8.89 0.79 3.87
N VAL A 498 8.66 1.02 2.57
CA VAL A 498 7.30 1.01 2.00
C VAL A 498 6.67 -0.39 2.16
N LEU A 499 7.41 -1.46 1.86
CA LEU A 499 6.94 -2.82 2.00
C LEU A 499 6.58 -3.18 3.45
N GLU A 500 7.29 -2.66 4.44
CA GLU A 500 6.96 -2.84 5.87
C GLU A 500 5.62 -2.19 6.22
N VAL A 501 5.39 -0.94 5.79
CA VAL A 501 4.12 -0.24 6.04
C VAL A 501 2.95 -0.95 5.37
N VAL A 502 3.15 -1.44 4.13
CA VAL A 502 2.12 -2.19 3.39
C VAL A 502 1.85 -3.54 4.04
N ARG A 503 2.89 -4.29 4.45
CA ARG A 503 2.74 -5.56 5.15
C ARG A 503 1.89 -5.41 6.41
N GLU A 504 2.19 -4.41 7.22
CA GLU A 504 1.45 -4.14 8.45
C GLU A 504 -0.03 -3.83 8.18
N GLN A 505 -0.32 -3.10 7.10
CA GLN A 505 -1.69 -2.88 6.68
C GLN A 505 -2.34 -4.15 6.13
N CYS A 506 -1.63 -4.99 5.38
CA CYS A 506 -2.13 -6.28 4.92
C CYS A 506 -2.51 -7.19 6.10
N TRP A 507 -1.69 -7.24 7.15
CA TRP A 507 -2.03 -7.96 8.38
C TRP A 507 -3.35 -7.48 9.00
N LEU A 508 -3.53 -6.15 9.08
CA LEU A 508 -4.76 -5.55 9.62
C LEU A 508 -5.98 -5.85 8.72
N ASN A 509 -5.83 -5.66 7.41
CA ASN A 509 -6.85 -5.93 6.40
C ASN A 509 -7.30 -7.39 6.43
N GLU A 510 -6.36 -8.32 6.47
CA GLU A 510 -6.65 -9.75 6.54
C GLU A 510 -7.28 -10.13 7.87
N SER A 511 -6.75 -9.63 8.99
CA SER A 511 -7.32 -9.89 10.32
C SER A 511 -8.80 -9.50 10.36
N LEU A 512 -9.15 -8.36 9.79
CA LEU A 512 -10.54 -7.90 9.72
C LEU A 512 -11.39 -8.66 8.71
N SER A 513 -10.81 -9.06 7.57
CA SER A 513 -11.52 -9.80 6.51
C SER A 513 -11.83 -11.25 6.87
N ILE A 514 -11.19 -11.82 7.91
CA ILE A 514 -11.52 -13.16 8.43
C ILE A 514 -12.98 -13.26 8.89
N LEU A 515 -13.58 -12.16 9.34
CA LEU A 515 -14.97 -12.13 9.82
C LEU A 515 -15.91 -11.48 8.82
N GLN A 516 -17.12 -12.02 8.74
CA GLN A 516 -18.23 -11.39 8.02
C GLN A 516 -18.86 -10.32 8.91
N TRP A 517 -18.35 -9.10 8.83
CA TRP A 517 -18.93 -7.96 9.50
C TRP A 517 -20.27 -7.58 8.85
N SER A 518 -21.27 -7.22 9.65
CA SER A 518 -22.54 -6.61 9.21
C SER A 518 -22.68 -5.22 9.82
N PRO A 519 -23.12 -4.19 9.06
CA PRO A 519 -23.37 -2.89 9.64
C PRO A 519 -24.49 -3.02 10.67
N GLU A 520 -24.29 -2.47 11.86
CA GLU A 520 -25.34 -2.35 12.87
C GLU A 520 -26.24 -1.18 12.44
N HIS A 521 -27.15 -1.44 11.48
CA HIS A 521 -28.22 -0.50 11.20
C HIS A 521 -29.13 -0.47 12.41
N GLU A 522 -29.43 0.74 12.86
CA GLU A 522 -30.34 1.08 13.95
C GLU A 522 -31.57 0.17 13.91
N GLN A 523 -31.47 -0.98 14.59
CA GLN A 523 -32.57 -1.92 14.69
C GLN A 523 -33.61 -1.19 15.52
N GLN A 524 -34.65 -0.69 14.86
CA GLN A 524 -35.87 -0.30 15.55
C GLN A 524 -36.21 -1.41 16.57
N PRO A 525 -36.48 -1.07 17.83
CA PRO A 525 -36.63 -2.04 18.93
C PRO A 525 -37.83 -3.01 18.80
N HIS A 526 -38.46 -3.15 17.62
CA HIS A 526 -39.69 -3.92 17.41
C HIS A 526 -39.54 -5.26 16.68
N GLN A 527 -38.34 -5.70 16.27
CA GLN A 527 -38.17 -6.98 15.55
C GLN A 527 -37.38 -8.07 16.29
N ARG A 528 -37.37 -8.06 17.63
CA ARG A 528 -36.95 -9.24 18.43
C ARG A 528 -38.10 -10.18 18.82
N GLN A 529 -39.34 -9.94 18.38
CA GLN A 529 -40.46 -10.85 18.63
C GLN A 529 -41.11 -11.29 17.32
N SER A 530 -40.59 -12.36 16.72
CA SER A 530 -41.39 -13.30 15.91
C SER A 530 -40.50 -14.46 15.47
N ASN A 531 -40.33 -15.44 16.35
CA ASN A 531 -40.21 -16.86 15.98
C ASN A 531 -40.13 -17.73 17.25
N VAL A 532 -41.15 -17.65 18.11
CA VAL A 532 -41.52 -18.78 19.00
C VAL A 532 -43.05 -18.79 19.10
N ALA A 533 -43.71 -19.44 18.15
CA ALA A 533 -45.07 -19.91 18.34
C ALA A 533 -44.98 -21.41 18.66
N GLN A 534 -45.00 -21.73 19.95
CA GLN A 534 -45.68 -22.88 20.59
C GLN A 534 -44.97 -23.25 21.89
N GLY A 535 -45.65 -22.98 23.02
CA GLY A 535 -45.21 -23.39 24.35
C GLY A 535 -45.55 -22.34 25.39
N MET A 536 -46.82 -22.23 25.75
CA MET A 536 -47.32 -21.36 26.81
C MET A 536 -46.81 -21.89 28.16
N GLN A 537 -45.64 -21.41 28.58
CA GLN A 537 -45.17 -21.49 29.97
C GLN A 537 -44.75 -20.09 30.41
N SER A 538 -45.29 -19.68 31.55
CA SER A 538 -45.14 -18.41 32.26
C SER A 538 -43.70 -17.84 32.25
N GLU A 539 -43.53 -16.67 31.60
CA GLU A 539 -42.28 -15.89 31.53
C GLU A 539 -41.75 -15.44 32.92
N ASP A 540 -42.60 -15.43 33.96
CA ASP A 540 -42.19 -15.02 35.30
C ASP A 540 -41.41 -16.10 36.08
N ALA A 541 -41.57 -17.39 35.75
CA ALA A 541 -40.87 -18.47 36.44
C ALA A 541 -39.42 -18.64 35.95
N VAL A 542 -39.15 -18.33 34.68
CA VAL A 542 -37.80 -18.42 34.09
C VAL A 542 -36.88 -17.32 34.63
N SER A 543 -37.44 -16.18 35.03
CA SER A 543 -36.68 -15.01 35.47
C SER A 543 -36.02 -15.21 36.84
N SER A 544 -36.65 -15.93 37.78
CA SER A 544 -36.10 -16.18 39.13
C SER A 544 -35.02 -17.27 39.13
N ASP A 545 -35.21 -18.36 38.39
CA ASP A 545 -34.22 -19.44 38.29
C ASP A 545 -33.02 -19.02 37.45
N LEU A 546 -33.22 -18.19 36.41
CA LEU A 546 -32.14 -17.55 35.67
C LEU A 546 -31.37 -16.59 36.58
N LEU A 547 -32.05 -15.75 37.37
CA LEU A 547 -31.39 -14.84 38.32
C LEU A 547 -30.64 -15.60 39.40
N ALA A 548 -31.22 -16.67 39.96
CA ALA A 548 -30.56 -17.53 40.93
C ALA A 548 -29.35 -18.25 40.33
N SER A 549 -29.42 -18.68 39.07
CA SER A 549 -28.30 -19.30 38.35
C SER A 549 -27.22 -18.27 37.97
N VAL A 550 -27.60 -17.03 37.64
CA VAL A 550 -26.68 -15.90 37.40
C VAL A 550 -25.96 -15.52 38.70
N LEU A 551 -26.69 -15.48 39.82
CA LEU A 551 -26.15 -15.19 41.15
C LEU A 551 -25.31 -16.35 41.70
N ALA A 552 -25.65 -17.60 41.37
CA ALA A 552 -24.88 -18.80 41.70
C ALA A 552 -23.64 -19.00 40.79
N GLY A 553 -23.53 -18.23 39.69
CA GLY A 553 -22.45 -18.34 38.72
C GLY A 553 -22.49 -19.63 37.88
N THR A 554 -23.65 -20.29 37.79
CA THR A 554 -23.84 -21.55 37.04
C THR A 554 -24.33 -21.32 35.60
N VAL A 555 -24.68 -20.08 35.23
CA VAL A 555 -25.09 -19.75 33.85
C VAL A 555 -23.87 -19.55 32.97
N THR A 556 -23.66 -20.47 32.04
CA THR A 556 -22.80 -20.22 30.88
C THR A 556 -23.52 -19.22 29.97
N PRO A 557 -22.94 -18.03 29.69
CA PRO A 557 -23.57 -17.05 28.82
C PRO A 557 -23.78 -17.64 27.42
N GLN A 558 -24.92 -17.36 26.79
CA GLN A 558 -25.22 -17.82 25.43
C GLN A 558 -24.27 -17.19 24.39
N SER A 559 -23.76 -16.00 24.67
CA SER A 559 -22.71 -15.34 23.91
C SER A 559 -21.90 -14.40 24.80
N ILE A 560 -20.64 -14.19 24.45
CA ILE A 560 -19.74 -13.27 25.16
C ILE A 560 -19.64 -11.99 24.32
N PRO A 561 -20.06 -10.82 24.85
CA PRO A 561 -19.88 -9.55 24.14
C PRO A 561 -18.41 -9.14 24.18
N VAL A 562 -17.88 -8.75 23.02
CA VAL A 562 -16.49 -8.28 22.87
C VAL A 562 -16.51 -6.98 22.08
N ASN A 563 -15.96 -5.90 22.65
CA ASN A 563 -15.76 -4.67 21.91
C ASN A 563 -14.39 -4.67 21.25
N VAL A 564 -14.33 -4.22 20.00
CA VAL A 564 -13.13 -4.15 19.18
C VAL A 564 -12.83 -2.70 18.89
N TYR A 565 -11.60 -2.26 19.16
CA TYR A 565 -11.13 -0.92 18.86
C TYR A 565 -9.85 -0.97 18.02
N LEU A 566 -9.80 -0.08 17.03
CA LEU A 566 -8.66 0.13 16.13
C LEU A 566 -8.10 1.54 16.38
N PRO A 567 -7.22 1.73 17.38
CA PRO A 567 -6.68 3.04 17.69
C PRO A 567 -5.76 3.53 16.56
N SER A 568 -5.98 4.76 16.09
CA SER A 568 -5.07 5.41 15.12
C SER A 568 -3.81 6.01 15.79
N ASN A 569 -3.79 6.10 17.12
CA ASN A 569 -2.71 6.71 17.92
C ASN A 569 -2.07 5.68 18.87
N VAL A 570 -0.82 5.93 19.28
CA VAL A 570 -0.12 5.13 20.30
C VAL A 570 -0.90 5.17 21.61
N LEU A 571 -1.29 4.01 22.12
CA LEU A 571 -1.91 3.88 23.44
C LEU A 571 -0.85 3.84 24.55
N PRO A 572 -1.12 4.42 25.74
CA PRO A 572 -0.26 4.25 26.91
C PRO A 572 -0.26 2.77 27.36
N PRO A 573 0.85 2.24 27.92
CA PRO A 573 0.93 0.84 28.34
C PRO A 573 -0.15 0.49 29.37
N LEU A 574 -0.66 -0.74 29.34
CA LEU A 574 -1.57 -1.24 30.37
C LEU A 574 -0.85 -1.18 31.72
N SER A 575 -1.48 -0.58 32.74
CA SER A 575 -0.91 -0.40 34.07
C SER A 575 -0.42 -1.74 34.63
N GLN A 576 0.90 -1.87 34.74
CA GLN A 576 1.53 -3.02 35.39
C GLN A 576 1.16 -3.02 36.87
N THR A 577 0.94 -4.22 37.40
CA THR A 577 0.78 -4.43 38.83
C THR A 577 2.08 -4.00 39.50
N VAL A 578 2.07 -2.88 40.22
CA VAL A 578 3.16 -2.53 41.12
C VAL A 578 3.20 -3.65 42.17
N ASP A 579 4.27 -4.45 42.15
CA ASP A 579 4.50 -5.47 43.17
C ASP A 579 4.51 -4.80 44.56
N PRO A 580 3.59 -5.16 45.48
CA PRO A 580 3.57 -4.57 46.82
C PRO A 580 4.70 -5.08 47.74
N PHE A 581 5.68 -5.82 47.22
CA PHE A 581 6.73 -6.48 48.01
C PHE A 581 8.14 -5.85 47.95
N THR A 582 8.33 -4.73 47.26
CA THR A 582 9.55 -3.92 47.38
C THR A 582 9.31 -2.68 48.23
N SER A 583 9.14 -2.89 49.53
CA SER A 583 9.42 -1.87 50.55
C SER A 583 10.30 -2.47 51.65
N GLN A 584 11.58 -2.09 51.69
CA GLN A 584 12.38 -2.13 52.90
C GLN A 584 13.27 -0.89 53.00
N HIS A 585 13.24 -0.30 54.20
CA HIS A 585 14.02 0.82 54.74
C HIS A 585 13.56 2.22 54.29
N SER A 586 13.10 3.14 55.15
CA SER A 586 13.41 3.35 56.57
C SER A 586 12.22 4.02 57.27
N GLY A 587 12.01 3.67 58.55
CA GLY A 587 10.86 4.10 59.31
C GLY A 587 11.10 5.25 60.30
N ILE A 588 10.00 5.48 61.03
CA ILE A 588 9.87 5.99 62.40
C ILE A 588 9.95 7.51 62.60
N GLY A 589 8.83 8.08 63.06
CA GLY A 589 8.84 9.40 63.72
C GLY A 589 7.49 10.10 63.90
N VAL A 590 6.60 9.53 64.72
CA VAL A 590 5.76 10.21 65.75
C VAL A 590 5.17 11.61 65.42
N ALA A 591 3.84 11.67 65.29
CA ALA A 591 3.01 12.88 65.49
C ALA A 591 2.94 13.26 67.00
N PRO A 592 2.48 14.45 67.49
CA PRO A 592 1.34 15.23 67.00
C PRO A 592 1.46 16.78 67.27
N PRO A 593 0.41 17.59 67.58
CA PRO A 593 -0.22 18.51 66.62
C PRO A 593 -0.28 20.01 67.06
N ALA A 594 -0.75 20.84 66.12
CA ALA A 594 -1.48 22.11 66.27
C ALA A 594 -0.86 23.30 67.06
N SER A 595 -0.71 24.44 66.37
CA SER A 595 -1.01 25.77 66.95
C SER A 595 -1.27 26.82 65.86
N ALA A 596 -2.37 27.54 66.04
CA ALA A 596 -2.79 28.71 65.27
C ALA A 596 -1.89 29.93 65.50
N GLY A 597 -1.91 30.90 64.58
CA GLY A 597 -1.30 32.22 64.82
C GLY A 597 -1.22 33.12 63.59
N SER A 598 -2.22 33.99 63.45
CA SER A 598 -2.28 35.16 62.58
C SER A 598 -1.19 36.20 62.92
N SER A 599 -0.63 36.90 61.93
CA SER A 599 -0.59 38.38 61.92
C SER A 599 -0.06 38.97 60.61
N SER A 600 -0.78 40.01 60.18
CA SER A 600 -0.64 40.90 59.03
C SER A 600 0.60 41.81 59.03
N GLY A 601 0.87 42.44 57.87
CA GLY A 601 1.70 43.64 57.73
C GLY A 601 2.35 43.74 56.35
N ALA A 602 1.59 44.03 55.29
CA ALA A 602 1.30 45.39 54.77
C ALA A 602 2.44 45.98 53.92
N SER A 603 2.08 46.21 52.65
CA SER A 603 2.76 46.92 51.56
C SER A 603 3.50 48.18 51.96
N LEU A 604 4.51 48.57 51.18
CA LEU A 604 4.76 49.98 50.85
C LEU A 604 5.71 50.10 49.63
N PHE A 605 5.14 50.45 48.47
CA PHE A 605 5.74 51.11 47.29
C PHE A 605 7.10 50.65 46.71
N GLY A 606 7.05 50.11 45.48
CA GLY A 606 7.89 50.66 44.39
C GLY A 606 7.19 51.91 43.79
N PRO A 607 7.69 52.59 42.74
CA PRO A 607 8.77 52.21 41.80
C PRO A 607 9.76 53.37 41.55
N GLY A 608 10.71 53.22 40.62
CA GLY A 608 11.44 54.37 40.08
C GLY A 608 12.66 54.02 39.24
N ASP A 609 12.50 54.16 37.93
CA ASP A 609 13.51 54.31 36.88
C ASP A 609 14.66 55.28 37.23
N LEU A 610 15.80 55.07 36.55
CA LEU A 610 16.64 56.06 35.85
C LEU A 610 17.99 55.37 35.53
N GLU A 611 18.22 55.00 34.27
CA GLU A 611 18.88 55.79 33.22
C GLU A 611 20.42 55.79 33.28
N MET A 612 20.95 55.27 32.17
CA MET A 612 21.99 55.87 31.33
C MET A 612 23.48 55.58 31.54
N ASP A 613 24.09 55.60 30.35
CA ASP A 613 25.49 55.76 29.97
C ASP A 613 26.44 54.55 30.02
N MET A 614 27.34 54.34 29.06
CA MET A 614 27.55 54.71 27.65
C MET A 614 28.95 54.13 27.34
N GLU A 615 29.08 53.41 26.22
CA GLU A 615 30.22 53.44 25.27
C GLU A 615 31.65 53.01 25.72
N ILE A 616 32.20 51.89 25.20
CA ILE A 616 33.10 51.77 23.99
C ILE A 616 34.60 52.05 24.36
N PRO A 617 35.67 51.50 23.72
CA PRO A 617 35.89 50.25 22.96
C PRO A 617 37.31 49.60 23.17
N GLY A 618 37.53 48.44 22.53
CA GLY A 618 38.67 48.31 21.61
C GLY A 618 39.81 47.33 21.92
N LEU A 619 40.13 46.54 20.87
CA LEU A 619 41.41 45.89 20.55
C LEU A 619 41.75 44.60 21.34
N SER A 620 42.31 43.54 20.79
CA SER A 620 42.62 43.06 19.44
C SER A 620 43.28 41.67 19.60
N MET A 621 43.49 40.96 18.49
CA MET A 621 44.49 39.90 18.27
C MET A 621 44.16 38.45 18.66
N SER A 622 43.81 37.70 17.60
CA SER A 622 44.37 36.41 17.18
C SER A 622 45.62 35.90 17.92
N MET A 623 45.64 34.61 18.27
CA MET A 623 46.65 33.63 17.87
C MET A 623 46.23 32.22 18.34
N GLY A 624 46.49 31.21 17.51
CA GLY A 624 46.11 29.83 17.73
C GLY A 624 46.94 29.09 18.79
N GLY A 625 46.51 27.87 19.10
CA GLY A 625 47.25 26.96 19.96
C GLY A 625 46.39 25.79 20.42
N SER A 626 46.56 24.66 19.73
CA SER A 626 46.18 23.31 20.16
C SER A 626 46.65 23.03 21.60
N VAL A 627 45.75 22.56 22.46
CA VAL A 627 46.05 21.67 23.58
C VAL A 627 44.83 20.76 23.79
N ASP A 628 45.00 19.48 23.48
CA ASP A 628 44.19 18.39 24.02
C ASP A 628 44.32 18.39 25.55
N MET A 629 43.21 18.60 26.25
CA MET A 629 43.06 18.17 27.63
C MET A 629 41.81 17.31 27.75
N ASP A 630 42.09 16.01 27.69
CA ASP A 630 41.28 14.93 28.20
C ASP A 630 41.11 15.08 29.72
N LEU A 631 39.93 15.55 30.14
CA LEU A 631 39.48 15.48 31.52
C LEU A 631 38.05 14.94 31.54
N GLY A 632 37.98 13.63 31.75
CA GLY A 632 36.77 12.91 32.07
C GLY A 632 36.08 13.47 33.31
N MET A 633 34.85 13.93 33.12
CA MET A 633 33.85 14.10 34.16
C MET A 633 32.53 13.60 33.56
N ASP A 634 32.26 12.31 33.81
CA ASP A 634 30.96 11.68 33.57
C ASP A 634 29.91 12.31 34.50
N LEU A 635 29.23 13.33 33.97
CA LEU A 635 27.97 13.83 34.50
C LEU A 635 26.86 13.31 33.59
N THR A 636 26.49 12.04 33.80
CA THR A 636 25.27 11.47 33.23
C THR A 636 24.07 12.09 33.91
N THR A 637 23.61 13.23 33.40
CA THR A 637 22.23 13.69 33.62
C THR A 637 21.27 12.62 33.11
N PRO A 638 20.22 12.23 33.87
CA PRO A 638 19.25 11.26 33.40
C PRO A 638 18.58 11.82 32.15
N ALA A 639 18.79 11.16 31.02
CA ALA A 639 18.18 11.51 29.76
C ALA A 639 16.66 11.44 29.91
N ASP A 640 16.02 12.59 29.76
CA ASP A 640 14.57 12.73 29.66
C ASP A 640 14.09 11.94 28.41
N PRO A 641 13.34 10.82 28.58
CA PRO A 641 12.98 9.92 27.47
C PRO A 641 12.03 10.56 26.44
N MET A 642 11.59 11.81 26.65
CA MET A 642 10.71 12.51 25.72
C MET A 642 11.43 13.23 24.56
N ARG A 643 12.74 13.53 24.63
CA ARG A 643 13.42 14.29 23.57
C ARG A 643 14.03 13.47 22.43
N GLN A 644 14.29 12.18 22.62
CA GLN A 644 14.80 11.31 21.54
C GLN A 644 13.73 10.77 20.57
N ARG A 645 12.44 11.00 20.84
CA ARG A 645 11.33 10.45 20.02
C ARG A 645 10.83 11.35 18.88
N ARG A 646 11.40 12.55 18.67
CA ARG A 646 10.95 13.49 17.63
C ARG A 646 11.72 13.45 16.29
N GLY A 647 12.67 12.52 16.13
CA GLY A 647 13.57 12.51 14.96
C GLY A 647 13.34 11.42 13.91
N GLN A 648 12.48 10.43 14.15
CA GLN A 648 12.14 9.42 13.15
C GLN A 648 10.62 9.34 13.07
N GLY A 649 10.05 9.69 11.91
CA GLY A 649 8.63 9.56 11.58
C GLY A 649 8.21 8.09 11.49
N THR A 650 8.32 7.35 12.59
CA THR A 650 7.87 5.97 12.65
C THR A 650 6.36 5.96 12.88
N CYS A 651 5.61 5.45 11.91
CA CYS A 651 4.20 5.12 12.08
C CYS A 651 4.03 4.33 13.37
N PRO A 652 3.02 4.62 14.20
CA PRO A 652 2.66 3.71 15.27
C PRO A 652 2.35 2.33 14.66
N PRO A 653 2.85 1.23 15.26
CA PRO A 653 2.51 -0.11 14.79
C PRO A 653 0.99 -0.32 14.86
N PRO A 654 0.40 -1.11 13.96
CA PRO A 654 -1.04 -1.34 13.98
C PRO A 654 -1.42 -2.11 15.24
N VAL A 655 -2.49 -1.70 15.89
CA VAL A 655 -2.99 -2.31 17.13
C VAL A 655 -4.45 -2.71 16.98
N ILE A 656 -4.78 -3.89 17.47
CA ILE A 656 -6.16 -4.35 17.68
C ILE A 656 -6.37 -4.49 19.19
N VAL A 657 -7.37 -3.80 19.73
CA VAL A 657 -7.76 -3.90 21.14
C VAL A 657 -9.08 -4.64 21.24
N LEU A 658 -9.10 -5.71 22.03
CA LEU A 658 -10.27 -6.51 22.34
C LEU A 658 -10.61 -6.32 23.82
N SER A 659 -11.83 -5.91 24.12
CA SER A 659 -12.33 -5.87 25.50
C SER A 659 -13.51 -6.79 25.71
N SER A 660 -13.43 -7.65 26.73
CA SER A 660 -14.49 -8.60 27.09
C SER A 660 -14.78 -8.56 28.59
N PRO A 661 -15.97 -8.95 29.05
CA PRO A 661 -16.23 -9.13 30.48
C PRO A 661 -15.32 -10.22 31.08
N ARG A 662 -15.19 -10.24 32.41
CA ARG A 662 -14.42 -11.27 33.15
C ARG A 662 -15.30 -12.48 33.52
N PRO A 663 -14.78 -13.73 33.52
CA PRO A 663 -15.60 -14.93 33.62
C PRO A 663 -16.38 -15.17 34.91
N VAL A 664 -15.97 -14.68 36.10
CA VAL A 664 -16.74 -14.67 37.37
C VAL A 664 -15.85 -14.13 38.53
N ARG A 665 -16.47 -13.59 39.60
CA ARG A 665 -15.91 -13.05 40.88
C ARG A 665 -15.09 -11.75 40.88
N GLY A 666 -14.80 -11.14 39.75
CA GLY A 666 -14.24 -9.79 39.69
C GLY A 666 -15.08 -8.88 38.80
N SER A 667 -15.56 -7.75 39.33
CA SER A 667 -16.06 -6.67 38.48
C SER A 667 -14.89 -6.12 37.67
N GLY A 668 -14.90 -6.27 36.35
CA GLY A 668 -13.85 -5.74 35.49
C GLY A 668 -13.95 -6.20 34.04
N LEU A 669 -13.33 -5.43 33.16
CA LEU A 669 -13.11 -5.78 31.76
C LEU A 669 -11.72 -6.41 31.61
N ILE A 670 -11.63 -7.45 30.80
CA ILE A 670 -10.37 -7.98 30.30
C ILE A 670 -10.08 -7.25 29.00
N GLU A 671 -8.97 -6.53 28.97
CA GLU A 671 -8.43 -5.92 27.76
C GLU A 671 -7.26 -6.76 27.24
N ILE A 672 -7.29 -7.10 25.95
CA ILE A 672 -6.21 -7.76 25.21
C ILE A 672 -5.82 -6.82 24.07
N ARG A 673 -4.55 -6.43 24.00
CA ARG A 673 -3.98 -5.60 22.94
C ARG A 673 -3.04 -6.45 22.10
N ILE A 674 -3.18 -6.33 20.79
CA ILE A 674 -2.41 -7.09 19.82
C ILE A 674 -1.76 -6.07 18.91
N THR A 675 -0.43 -6.06 18.90
CA THR A 675 0.37 -5.11 18.12
C THR A 675 1.29 -5.89 17.19
N LEU A 676 1.32 -5.52 15.91
CA LEU A 676 2.35 -6.03 15.01
C LEU A 676 3.53 -5.06 15.04
N ALA A 677 4.57 -5.37 15.80
CA ALA A 677 5.77 -4.55 15.86
C ALA A 677 6.53 -4.67 14.54
N GLY A 678 6.65 -3.55 13.81
CA GLY A 678 7.66 -3.42 12.76
C GLY A 678 9.06 -3.55 13.37
N GLY A 679 10.00 -4.16 12.64
CA GLY A 679 11.37 -4.43 13.09
C GLY A 679 12.24 -3.20 13.40
N HIS A 680 11.64 -2.05 13.70
CA HIS A 680 12.31 -0.81 14.08
C HIS A 680 12.62 -0.80 15.58
N GLY A 681 13.60 -1.60 15.95
CA GLY A 681 14.23 -1.54 17.26
C GLY A 681 15.25 -2.65 17.43
N ASN A 682 16.45 -2.31 17.89
CA ASN A 682 17.50 -3.24 18.34
C ASN A 682 17.06 -4.13 19.53
N ALA A 683 15.79 -4.09 19.92
CA ALA A 683 15.21 -5.04 20.86
C ALA A 683 15.00 -6.36 20.13
N VAL A 684 16.01 -7.22 20.22
CA VAL A 684 16.00 -8.64 19.87
C VAL A 684 14.87 -9.33 20.63
N GLY A 685 13.67 -9.27 20.07
CA GLY A 685 12.48 -10.00 20.52
C GLY A 685 12.04 -10.92 19.40
N GLU A 686 12.03 -12.22 19.68
CA GLU A 686 11.88 -13.29 18.69
C GLU A 686 10.55 -13.29 17.91
N ASN A 687 9.57 -12.43 18.23
CA ASN A 687 8.25 -12.41 17.59
C ASN A 687 7.84 -10.99 17.18
N ALA A 688 7.53 -10.80 15.88
CA ALA A 688 7.02 -9.52 15.36
C ALA A 688 5.58 -9.20 15.84
N VAL A 689 4.86 -10.19 16.38
CA VAL A 689 3.54 -9.98 17.00
C VAL A 689 3.72 -9.88 18.51
N HIS A 690 3.32 -8.75 19.08
CA HIS A 690 3.27 -8.50 20.51
C HIS A 690 1.83 -8.58 21.00
N VAL A 691 1.61 -9.30 22.11
CA VAL A 691 0.29 -9.37 22.76
C VAL A 691 0.46 -8.87 24.19
N GLU A 692 -0.35 -7.90 24.59
CA GLU A 692 -0.49 -7.46 25.98
C GLU A 692 -1.89 -7.84 26.45
N ALA A 693 -2.02 -8.22 27.72
CA ALA A 693 -3.32 -8.51 28.30
C ALA A 693 -3.38 -7.97 29.73
N SER A 694 -4.60 -7.81 30.23
CA SER A 694 -4.86 -7.44 31.62
C SER A 694 -4.22 -8.42 32.62
N PRO A 695 -3.86 -7.97 33.85
CA PRO A 695 -3.21 -8.81 34.84
C PRO A 695 -3.97 -10.12 35.13
N GLY A 696 -3.23 -11.23 35.20
CA GLY A 696 -3.77 -12.57 35.46
C GLY A 696 -4.15 -13.37 34.21
N VAL A 697 -3.83 -12.89 33.01
CA VAL A 697 -3.99 -13.62 31.75
C VAL A 697 -2.65 -14.22 31.31
N GLU A 698 -2.63 -15.50 30.96
CA GLU A 698 -1.44 -16.18 30.43
C GLU A 698 -1.25 -15.83 28.94
N ILE A 699 -0.18 -15.10 28.60
CA ILE A 699 0.05 -14.56 27.25
C ILE A 699 1.04 -15.39 26.42
N SER A 700 1.82 -16.28 27.05
CA SER A 700 2.98 -16.98 26.46
C SER A 700 2.74 -17.60 25.07
N TYR A 701 1.57 -18.17 24.84
CA TYR A 701 1.19 -18.84 23.58
C TYR A 701 0.36 -17.98 22.62
N MET A 702 -0.11 -16.80 23.05
CA MET A 702 -1.04 -15.97 22.27
C MET A 702 -0.43 -15.37 20.99
N PRO A 703 0.85 -14.92 20.96
CA PRO A 703 1.46 -14.42 19.73
C PRO A 703 1.43 -15.43 18.57
N ASP A 704 1.68 -16.71 18.85
CA ASP A 704 1.62 -17.77 17.85
C ASP A 704 0.19 -18.03 17.35
N VAL A 705 -0.79 -17.92 18.25
CA VAL A 705 -2.21 -18.03 17.89
C VAL A 705 -2.60 -16.87 16.97
N VAL A 706 -2.18 -15.64 17.28
CA VAL A 706 -2.44 -14.45 16.45
C VAL A 706 -1.81 -14.60 15.07
N ARG A 707 -0.52 -14.97 15.00
CA ARG A 707 0.21 -15.16 13.75
C ARG A 707 -0.49 -16.15 12.81
N ARG A 708 -1.13 -17.18 13.37
CA ARG A 708 -1.87 -18.21 12.62
C ARG A 708 -3.34 -17.86 12.36
N GLY A 709 -3.74 -16.59 12.53
CA GLY A 709 -5.10 -16.10 12.22
C GLY A 709 -6.12 -16.30 13.35
N GLY A 710 -5.68 -16.66 14.55
CA GLY A 710 -6.53 -16.93 15.72
C GLY A 710 -6.89 -15.70 16.56
N VAL A 711 -6.72 -14.48 16.04
CA VAL A 711 -6.95 -13.19 16.75
C VAL A 711 -8.31 -13.16 17.46
N TRP A 712 -9.37 -13.48 16.74
CA TRP A 712 -10.75 -13.35 17.25
C TRP A 712 -11.13 -14.41 18.28
N GLY A 713 -10.35 -15.49 18.39
CA GLY A 713 -10.58 -16.54 19.40
C GLY A 713 -9.90 -16.27 20.75
N LEU A 714 -9.07 -15.22 20.86
CA LEU A 714 -8.34 -14.94 22.10
C LEU A 714 -9.26 -14.68 23.30
N PRO A 715 -10.33 -13.84 23.21
CA PRO A 715 -11.21 -13.60 24.37
C PRO A 715 -11.86 -14.87 24.87
N GLY A 716 -12.28 -15.76 23.97
CA GLY A 716 -12.86 -17.06 24.32
C GLY A 716 -11.86 -18.02 24.98
N ARG A 717 -10.59 -17.98 24.58
CA ARG A 717 -9.52 -18.76 25.22
C ARG A 717 -9.19 -18.27 26.62
N VAL A 718 -9.21 -16.95 26.83
CA VAL A 718 -9.06 -16.35 28.16
C VAL A 718 -10.26 -16.72 29.02
N TRP A 719 -11.48 -16.65 28.47
CA TRP A 719 -12.69 -17.00 29.18
C TRP A 719 -12.73 -18.45 29.67
N ASN A 720 -12.16 -19.39 28.92
CA ASN A 720 -12.15 -20.82 29.28
C ASN A 720 -11.06 -21.20 30.31
N LYS A 721 -10.04 -20.37 30.52
CA LYS A 721 -8.91 -20.68 31.42
C LYS A 721 -9.05 -20.10 32.82
N VAL A 722 -9.99 -19.18 33.03
CA VAL A 722 -10.34 -18.59 34.33
C VAL A 722 -11.50 -19.37 34.92
#